data_AF-A0AA38NXV0-F1
#
_entry.id   AF-A0AA38NXV0-F1
#
_cell.length_a   1.000
_cell.length_b   1.000
_cell.length_c   1.000
_cell.angle_alpha   90.00
_cell.angle_beta   90.00
_cell.angle_gamma   90.00
#
_symmetry.space_group_name_H-M   'P 1'
#
loop_
_entity.id
_entity.type
_entity.pdbx_description
1 polymer ?
#
loop_
_entity_poly.entity_id
_entity_poly.type
_entity_poly.pdbx_seq_one_letter_code
_entity_poly.pdbx_strand_id
1 'polypeptide(L)'
;MNTFSDAHDFNISDSTINVSGRDINTNYYNLSSDEESKLKEWLAAPDYSIHFATAFNKRVDGTGHWIFEDPTYLEWKENAGILWIQGKAGSGKTVLITGIINELREMESSSLIICHYFDTRDNTGANTSYQGFLLSLLLQMGAQDNRIHPALKKLHESLKHGLSHSKPTNSAIADTLKAITQDLTQKQHQIYIIIDALDECVSKDESMVLNFLALFHQSFPVKIMISSRNHHHFEGKNCWTVFMSSNNNVDGDIATYVENQLQFVFESTNLATLKDEVKAILMRKADGGFRYIDCQLQTLGDCGTTAMIKKELALLPLDLQETYAEAIKKSKKSNYAKEIYHILLWLLHSFEPLNLKQVAIICSIDLESLVVDYDAQILGGLEKIISTTLVTTDKDGVVQLAHASVKEFLLKNHDNNRELFEINAYLAHNIIAQMCIIYLLQQCVHHEIWTQHFYYHEDVITFEQYATQYWAEHTQYNESAEVSCEHTMKLTETFLKDSSILSWKRNYSQRKISELIEGFQDFNILDIIAFFGLQKSAKRLVDKDSVKSPRFHIDVQYELKAIFDSDNIRIETILGHAIQIAAARGFKDVIELFIEYGADVNALEGEFGSALQVAAYEGETDIVEILIKHGANIDVEGGVYGSALKAAANTNMVEFLIKHGADINAEGGE
;
A
#
# COMPACT_ATOMS: atom_id res chain seq x y z
N MET A 1 35.91 18.56 3.12
CA MET A 1 36.82 18.50 4.28
C MET A 1 35.97 18.58 5.54
N ASN A 2 36.03 17.53 6.34
CA ASN A 2 35.48 17.24 7.69
C ASN A 2 35.01 18.48 8.48
N THR A 3 33.89 18.46 9.21
CA THR A 3 33.55 17.51 10.29
C THR A 3 32.03 17.37 10.51
N PHE A 4 31.48 16.19 10.24
CA PHE A 4 30.33 15.64 10.97
C PHE A 4 30.93 14.61 11.95
N SER A 5 31.01 14.95 13.23
CA SER A 5 31.13 13.97 14.30
C SER A 5 30.43 14.53 15.53
N ASP A 6 29.80 13.62 16.28
CA ASP A 6 29.15 13.84 17.57
C ASP A 6 27.63 14.08 17.48
N ALA A 7 26.95 13.28 16.65
CA ALA A 7 25.67 12.73 17.06
C ALA A 7 25.97 11.46 17.86
N HIS A 8 25.50 11.37 19.10
CA HIS A 8 25.55 10.13 19.86
C HIS A 8 24.93 8.99 19.03
N ASP A 9 25.76 7.99 18.71
CA ASP A 9 25.38 6.74 18.05
C ASP A 9 24.24 6.06 18.84
N PHE A 10 23.00 6.29 18.43
CA PHE A 10 21.95 5.30 18.57
C PHE A 10 21.96 4.48 17.28
N ASN A 11 22.61 3.32 17.34
CA ASN A 11 22.47 2.27 16.33
C ASN A 11 21.01 1.81 16.30
N ILE A 12 20.25 2.26 15.31
CA ILE A 12 18.90 1.77 14.98
C ILE A 12 19.01 0.80 13.78
N SER A 13 19.99 -0.08 13.84
CA SER A 13 20.12 -1.24 12.96
C SER A 13 20.47 -2.40 13.89
N ASP A 14 19.62 -3.42 13.93
CA ASP A 14 19.62 -4.57 14.87
C ASP A 14 18.89 -4.43 16.22
N SER A 15 17.76 -3.70 16.24
CA SER A 15 16.75 -3.90 17.29
C SER A 15 15.36 -3.99 16.64
N THR A 16 14.78 -5.17 16.48
CA THR A 16 13.71 -5.56 17.44
C THR A 16 13.81 -4.68 18.66
N ILE A 17 12.97 -3.63 18.71
CA ILE A 17 12.95 -2.63 19.77
C ILE A 17 13.13 -3.36 21.09
N ASN A 18 14.32 -3.20 21.66
CA ASN A 18 14.88 -4.10 22.65
C ASN A 18 14.08 -3.89 23.94
N VAL A 19 13.06 -4.73 24.16
CA VAL A 19 12.53 -4.97 25.49
C VAL A 19 13.68 -5.62 26.23
N SER A 20 14.43 -4.82 26.99
CA SER A 20 15.46 -5.32 27.87
C SER A 20 14.86 -6.45 28.69
N GLY A 21 15.42 -7.65 28.49
CA GLY A 21 14.76 -8.90 28.82
C GLY A 21 14.26 -8.99 30.26
N ARG A 22 13.15 -9.72 30.41
CA ARG A 22 12.86 -10.50 31.61
C ARG A 22 11.71 -11.47 31.32
N ASP A 23 12.02 -12.75 31.45
CA ASP A 23 11.17 -13.94 31.50
C ASP A 23 9.66 -13.70 31.34
N ILE A 24 9.22 -13.56 30.09
CA ILE A 24 7.82 -13.81 29.72
C ILE A 24 7.64 -15.33 29.78
N ASN A 25 7.33 -15.85 30.96
CA ASN A 25 7.03 -17.26 31.18
C ASN A 25 5.63 -17.57 30.59
N THR A 26 5.53 -17.62 29.26
CA THR A 26 4.27 -17.87 28.53
C THR A 26 4.42 -19.01 27.54
N ASN A 27 3.31 -19.71 27.27
CA ASN A 27 3.19 -20.81 26.30
C ASN A 27 3.39 -20.38 24.84
N TYR A 28 4.23 -19.39 24.55
CA TYR A 28 4.61 -19.09 23.18
C TYR A 28 5.59 -20.16 22.69
N TYR A 29 5.47 -20.52 21.41
CA TYR A 29 6.42 -21.43 20.77
C TYR A 29 7.57 -20.63 20.19
N ASN A 30 8.80 -21.11 20.36
CA ASN A 30 9.95 -20.52 19.67
C ASN A 30 9.83 -20.79 18.16
N LEU A 31 10.17 -19.77 17.38
CA LEU A 31 10.35 -19.80 15.94
C LEU A 31 11.84 -19.77 15.60
N SER A 32 12.23 -20.49 14.56
CA SER A 32 13.48 -20.22 13.85
C SER A 32 13.38 -18.90 13.07
N SER A 33 14.54 -18.33 12.70
CA SER A 33 14.61 -17.12 11.88
C SER A 33 13.86 -17.26 10.54
N ASP A 34 13.95 -18.44 9.93
CA ASP A 34 13.22 -18.76 8.70
C ASP A 34 11.70 -18.81 8.91
N GLU A 35 11.23 -19.43 9.99
CA GLU A 35 9.79 -19.49 10.31
C GLU A 35 9.22 -18.11 10.65
N GLU A 36 9.98 -17.25 11.33
CA GLU A 36 9.58 -15.88 11.62
C GLU A 36 9.47 -15.04 10.34
N SER A 37 10.46 -15.15 9.44
CA SER A 37 10.45 -14.48 8.15
C SER A 37 9.22 -14.89 7.33
N LYS A 38 8.94 -16.19 7.25
CA LYS A 38 7.76 -16.73 6.57
C LYS A 38 6.45 -16.26 7.20
N LEU A 39 6.37 -16.14 8.52
CA LEU A 39 5.18 -15.63 9.21
C LEU A 39 4.94 -14.15 8.89
N LYS A 40 5.99 -13.33 8.93
CA LYS A 40 5.92 -11.90 8.58
C LYS A 40 5.55 -11.70 7.12
N GLU A 41 6.11 -12.51 6.22
CA GLU A 41 5.81 -12.51 4.78
C GLU A 41 4.34 -12.91 4.53
N TRP A 42 3.85 -13.97 5.19
CA TRP A 42 2.46 -14.43 5.07
C TRP A 42 1.45 -13.39 5.56
N LEU A 43 1.67 -12.81 6.74
CA LEU A 43 0.79 -11.75 7.26
C LEU A 43 0.91 -10.48 6.42
N ALA A 44 2.11 -10.16 5.92
CA ALA A 44 2.45 -8.90 5.28
C ALA A 44 1.90 -7.71 6.09
N ALA A 45 2.05 -7.80 7.42
CA ALA A 45 1.47 -6.83 8.34
C ALA A 45 2.27 -5.52 8.28
N PRO A 46 1.61 -4.36 8.44
CA PRO A 46 2.28 -3.08 8.39
C PRO A 46 3.28 -2.90 9.54
N ASP A 47 4.47 -2.38 9.22
CA ASP A 47 5.51 -2.06 10.19
C ASP A 47 5.35 -0.64 10.74
N TYR A 48 5.06 -0.53 12.04
CA TYR A 48 4.88 0.74 12.74
C TYR A 48 6.20 1.41 13.13
N SER A 49 7.31 0.67 13.13
CA SER A 49 8.59 1.11 13.72
C SER A 49 9.21 2.29 12.96
N ILE A 50 9.07 2.28 11.64
CA ILE A 50 9.56 3.33 10.74
C ILE A 50 8.80 4.63 11.00
N HIS A 51 7.47 4.59 11.14
CA HIS A 51 6.64 5.75 11.45
C HIS A 51 6.97 6.32 12.82
N PHE A 52 7.10 5.45 13.83
CA PHE A 52 7.49 5.86 15.17
C PHE A 52 8.86 6.55 15.16
N ALA A 53 9.89 5.93 14.58
CA ALA A 53 11.24 6.49 14.53
C ALA A 53 11.28 7.82 13.76
N THR A 54 10.58 7.90 12.63
CA THR A 54 10.50 9.12 11.82
C THR A 54 9.83 10.27 12.57
N ALA A 55 8.72 10.00 13.26
CA ALA A 55 8.03 11.01 14.05
C ALA A 55 8.80 11.40 15.31
N PHE A 56 9.43 10.44 15.98
CA PHE A 56 10.21 10.66 17.19
C PHE A 56 11.43 11.53 16.91
N ASN A 57 12.14 11.27 15.82
CA ASN A 57 13.30 12.08 15.40
C ASN A 57 12.95 13.52 15.01
N LYS A 58 11.66 13.83 14.75
CA LYS A 58 11.18 15.19 14.48
C LYS A 58 10.80 15.95 15.76
N ARG A 59 10.72 15.26 16.90
CA ARG A 59 10.34 15.88 18.17
C ARG A 59 11.43 16.86 18.62
N VAL A 60 11.02 18.06 19.02
CA VAL A 60 11.90 19.07 19.61
C VAL A 60 11.74 19.05 21.13
N ASP A 61 12.84 19.06 21.86
CA ASP A 61 12.84 19.12 23.32
C ASP A 61 12.04 20.33 23.83
N GLY A 62 11.29 20.13 24.91
CA GLY A 62 10.37 21.13 25.45
C GLY A 62 8.97 21.12 24.83
N THR A 63 8.74 20.44 23.71
CA THR A 63 7.39 20.37 23.09
C THR A 63 6.53 19.22 23.62
N GLY A 64 5.21 19.43 23.65
CA GLY A 64 4.20 18.41 23.96
C GLY A 64 4.06 18.05 25.44
N HIS A 65 4.79 18.71 26.35
CA HIS A 65 4.77 18.38 27.79
C HIS A 65 3.43 18.65 28.45
N TRP A 66 2.66 19.60 27.93
CA TRP A 66 1.36 19.99 28.47
C TRP A 66 0.37 18.82 28.53
N ILE A 67 0.52 17.78 27.69
CA ILE A 67 -0.40 16.63 27.69
C ILE A 67 -0.33 15.85 29.00
N PHE A 68 0.85 15.79 29.62
CA PHE A 68 1.08 15.02 30.85
C PHE A 68 0.44 15.68 32.08
N GLU A 69 0.05 16.94 31.96
CA GLU A 69 -0.68 17.70 32.97
C GLU A 69 -2.17 17.85 32.60
N ASP A 70 -2.60 17.37 31.42
CA ASP A 70 -3.98 17.50 30.97
C ASP A 70 -4.91 16.60 31.81
N PRO A 71 -5.97 17.15 32.43
CA PRO A 71 -6.86 16.37 33.29
C PRO A 71 -7.52 15.19 32.57
N THR A 72 -7.82 15.36 31.28
CA THR A 72 -8.47 14.35 30.44
C THR A 72 -7.54 13.18 30.17
N TYR A 73 -6.27 13.48 29.89
CA TYR A 73 -5.23 12.47 29.72
C TYR A 73 -4.99 11.69 31.02
N LEU A 74 -4.89 12.39 32.15
CA LEU A 74 -4.70 11.78 33.46
C LEU A 74 -5.89 10.89 33.86
N GLU A 75 -7.12 11.29 33.55
CA GLU A 75 -8.31 10.48 33.80
C GLU A 75 -8.31 9.18 32.97
N TRP A 76 -7.93 9.26 31.69
CA TRP A 76 -7.79 8.07 30.83
C TRP A 76 -6.66 7.15 31.32
N LYS A 77 -5.55 7.67 31.84
CA LYS A 77 -4.48 6.83 32.39
C LYS A 77 -4.95 5.94 33.54
N GLU A 78 -5.91 6.40 34.35
CA GLU A 78 -6.43 5.64 35.48
C GLU A 78 -7.54 4.65 35.09
N ASN A 79 -8.12 4.76 33.89
CA ASN A 79 -9.34 4.01 33.52
C ASN A 79 -9.22 3.32 32.15
N ALA A 80 -9.72 2.08 32.03
CA ALA A 80 -9.86 1.43 30.72
C ALA A 80 -10.91 2.16 29.87
N GLY A 81 -10.61 2.40 28.60
CA GLY A 81 -11.46 3.15 27.69
C GLY A 81 -10.69 3.78 26.52
N ILE A 82 -11.34 4.74 25.87
CA ILE A 82 -10.85 5.36 24.64
C ILE A 82 -10.49 6.82 24.89
N LEU A 83 -9.26 7.22 24.56
CA LEU A 83 -8.83 8.61 24.50
C LEU A 83 -8.65 9.03 23.04
N TRP A 84 -9.29 10.13 22.67
CA TRP A 84 -9.19 10.70 21.34
C TRP A 84 -8.35 11.98 21.35
N ILE A 85 -7.32 12.04 20.52
CA ILE A 85 -6.50 13.24 20.27
C ILE A 85 -6.93 13.85 18.94
N GLN A 86 -7.65 14.97 19.00
CA GLN A 86 -8.18 15.63 17.80
C GLN A 86 -7.34 16.86 17.44
N GLY A 87 -6.97 17.04 16.17
CA GLY A 87 -6.21 18.22 15.72
C GLY A 87 -6.13 18.37 14.21
N LYS A 88 -5.88 19.60 13.72
CA LYS A 88 -5.74 19.88 12.28
C LYS A 88 -4.60 19.09 11.61
N ALA A 89 -4.60 19.02 10.28
CA ALA A 89 -3.48 18.42 9.53
C ALA A 89 -2.17 19.17 9.85
N GLY A 90 -1.10 18.44 10.14
CA GLY A 90 0.21 19.03 10.45
C GLY A 90 0.29 19.72 11.83
N SER A 91 -0.67 19.52 12.73
CA SER A 91 -0.66 20.09 14.09
C SER A 91 0.27 19.36 15.09
N GLY A 92 1.00 18.33 14.65
CA GLY A 92 1.94 17.60 15.51
C GLY A 92 1.36 16.41 16.30
N LYS A 93 0.15 15.92 15.98
CA LYS A 93 -0.48 14.74 16.65
C LYS A 93 0.45 13.54 16.74
N THR A 94 0.99 13.10 15.60
CA THR A 94 1.92 11.97 15.51
C THR A 94 3.15 12.17 16.41
N VAL A 95 3.71 13.38 16.42
CA VAL A 95 4.88 13.72 17.27
C VAL A 95 4.50 13.69 18.75
N LEU A 96 3.34 14.22 19.13
CA LEU A 96 2.81 14.18 20.50
C LEU A 96 2.66 12.74 21.00
N ILE A 97 2.10 11.86 20.17
CA ILE A 97 1.92 10.44 20.48
C ILE A 97 3.25 9.74 20.76
N THR A 98 4.34 10.08 20.05
CA THR A 98 5.65 9.48 20.36
C THR A 98 6.14 9.85 21.77
N GLY A 99 5.82 11.05 22.25
CA GLY A 99 6.10 11.46 23.63
C GLY A 99 5.31 10.64 24.65
N ILE A 100 4.03 10.42 24.39
CA ILE A 100 3.15 9.60 25.24
C ILE A 100 3.61 8.13 25.25
N ILE A 101 3.96 7.56 24.10
CA ILE A 101 4.48 6.18 24.02
C ILE A 101 5.71 6.00 24.90
N ASN A 102 6.65 6.96 24.90
CA ASN A 102 7.84 6.85 25.74
C ASN A 102 7.52 6.97 27.24
N GLU A 103 6.60 7.87 27.62
CA GLU A 103 6.14 7.95 29.01
C GLU A 103 5.51 6.62 29.47
N LEU A 104 4.63 6.03 28.65
CA LEU A 104 3.99 4.75 28.98
C LEU A 104 5.00 3.60 29.14
N ARG A 105 6.05 3.57 28.29
CA ARG A 105 7.14 2.60 28.37
C ARG A 105 7.95 2.72 29.67
N GLU A 106 8.15 3.94 30.16
CA GLU A 106 8.92 4.19 31.39
C GLU A 106 8.13 3.82 32.65
N MET A 107 6.79 3.87 32.61
CA MET A 107 5.94 3.71 33.79
C MET A 107 5.62 2.26 34.18
N GLU A 108 5.29 1.39 33.22
CA GLU A 108 4.74 0.06 33.51
C GLU A 108 5.57 -1.06 32.87
N SER A 109 6.36 -1.76 33.69
CA SER A 109 7.23 -2.86 33.24
C SER A 109 6.50 -4.08 32.68
N SER A 110 5.18 -4.21 32.89
CA SER A 110 4.35 -5.33 32.44
C SER A 110 3.30 -4.94 31.39
N SER A 111 3.45 -3.78 30.75
CA SER A 111 2.54 -3.27 29.74
C SER A 111 2.90 -3.77 28.33
N LEU A 112 1.87 -4.04 27.52
CA LEU A 112 2.01 -4.30 26.09
C LEU A 112 1.47 -3.08 25.32
N ILE A 113 2.34 -2.41 24.56
CA ILE A 113 1.98 -1.26 23.74
C ILE A 113 1.99 -1.68 22.28
N ILE A 114 0.84 -1.54 21.63
CA ILE A 114 0.61 -1.90 20.23
C ILE A 114 0.31 -0.62 19.47
N CYS A 115 0.96 -0.41 18.33
CA CYS A 115 0.81 0.80 17.54
C CYS A 115 0.37 0.48 16.11
N HIS A 116 -0.56 1.25 15.56
CA HIS A 116 -0.87 1.26 14.14
C HIS A 116 -0.93 2.71 13.66
N TYR A 117 -0.26 3.00 12.53
CA TYR A 117 -0.23 4.30 11.91
C TYR A 117 -0.96 4.21 10.59
N PHE A 118 -2.11 4.88 10.48
CA PHE A 118 -2.73 5.04 9.17
C PHE A 118 -1.92 6.08 8.38
N ASP A 119 -1.60 5.74 7.13
CA ASP A 119 -0.78 6.59 6.27
C ASP A 119 -1.29 6.53 4.84
N THR A 120 -1.98 7.58 4.42
CA THR A 120 -2.49 7.72 3.07
C THR A 120 -1.40 7.68 2.01
N ARG A 121 -0.13 7.95 2.35
CA ARG A 121 0.99 7.85 1.40
C ARG A 121 1.32 6.40 1.04
N ASP A 122 0.88 5.45 1.86
CA ASP A 122 0.97 4.03 1.56
C ASP A 122 -0.09 3.63 0.53
N ASN A 123 0.39 3.24 -0.65
CA ASN A 123 -0.44 2.79 -1.75
C ASN A 123 -0.65 1.27 -1.76
N THR A 124 0.04 0.50 -0.90
CA THR A 124 -0.10 -0.97 -0.79
C THR A 124 -1.44 -1.38 -0.17
N GLY A 125 -2.11 -0.45 0.53
CA GLY A 125 -3.31 -0.73 1.31
C GLY A 125 -3.04 -1.26 2.73
N ALA A 126 -1.79 -1.57 3.07
CA ALA A 126 -1.41 -2.12 4.37
C ALA A 126 -1.69 -1.12 5.51
N ASN A 127 -1.31 0.14 5.36
CA ASN A 127 -1.53 1.20 6.35
C ASN A 127 -2.81 2.02 6.11
N THR A 128 -3.76 1.55 5.31
CA THR A 128 -5.01 2.30 5.04
C THR A 128 -6.28 1.47 5.19
N SER A 129 -6.19 0.13 5.18
CA SER A 129 -7.34 -0.78 5.24
C SER A 129 -7.65 -1.31 6.65
N TYR A 130 -8.89 -1.75 6.85
CA TYR A 130 -9.31 -2.44 8.07
C TYR A 130 -8.54 -3.75 8.29
N GLN A 131 -8.30 -4.52 7.23
CA GLN A 131 -7.51 -5.76 7.32
C GLN A 131 -6.06 -5.46 7.71
N GLY A 132 -5.44 -4.43 7.13
CA GLY A 132 -4.08 -4.00 7.48
C GLY A 132 -3.95 -3.59 8.96
N PHE A 133 -4.93 -2.84 9.48
CA PHE A 133 -5.06 -2.55 10.91
C PHE A 133 -5.13 -3.83 11.75
N LEU A 134 -6.02 -4.76 11.43
CA LEU A 134 -6.17 -6.02 12.16
C LEU A 134 -4.88 -6.87 12.13
N LEU A 135 -4.21 -6.96 10.97
CA LEU A 135 -2.96 -7.69 10.80
C LEU A 135 -1.82 -7.07 11.60
N SER A 136 -1.75 -5.73 11.67
CA SER A 136 -0.76 -5.00 12.48
C SER A 136 -0.90 -5.34 13.97
N LEU A 137 -2.13 -5.36 14.49
CA LEU A 137 -2.42 -5.77 15.86
C LEU A 137 -2.08 -7.26 16.06
N LEU A 138 -2.48 -8.12 15.12
CA LEU A 138 -2.29 -9.56 15.22
C LEU A 138 -0.80 -9.93 15.26
N LEU A 139 0.02 -9.32 14.41
CA LEU A 139 1.46 -9.55 14.43
C LEU A 139 2.06 -9.11 15.76
N GLN A 140 1.77 -7.89 16.22
CA GLN A 140 2.34 -7.35 17.46
C GLN A 140 1.90 -8.10 18.73
N MET A 141 0.69 -8.65 18.77
CA MET A 141 0.21 -9.43 19.90
C MET A 141 0.61 -10.92 19.81
N GLY A 142 0.58 -11.46 18.59
CA GLY A 142 0.72 -12.88 18.32
C GLY A 142 2.15 -13.33 18.05
N ALA A 143 3.06 -12.44 17.68
CA ALA A 143 4.47 -12.77 17.39
C ALA A 143 5.43 -11.73 18.00
N GLN A 144 6.28 -12.17 18.94
CA GLN A 144 7.24 -11.30 19.63
C GLN A 144 8.55 -12.03 19.89
N ASP A 145 9.69 -11.40 19.60
CA ASP A 145 11.04 -11.90 19.85
C ASP A 145 11.24 -13.37 19.43
N ASN A 146 10.98 -13.68 18.16
CA ASN A 146 11.08 -15.03 17.59
C ASN A 146 10.17 -16.04 18.30
N ARG A 147 9.04 -15.59 18.85
CA ARG A 147 8.05 -16.47 19.50
C ARG A 147 6.67 -16.23 18.92
N ILE A 148 5.85 -17.28 18.86
CA ILE A 148 4.48 -17.24 18.33
C ILE A 148 3.46 -17.70 19.39
N HIS A 149 2.37 -16.94 19.53
CA HIS A 149 1.25 -17.28 20.39
C HIS A 149 0.49 -18.51 19.83
N PRO A 150 0.03 -19.47 20.66
CA PRO A 150 -0.67 -20.67 20.20
C PRO A 150 -1.87 -20.41 19.29
N ALA A 151 -2.64 -19.37 19.56
CA ALA A 151 -3.79 -18.99 18.73
C ALA A 151 -3.38 -18.56 17.31
N LEU A 152 -2.31 -17.76 17.16
CA LEU A 152 -1.80 -17.36 15.85
C LEU A 152 -1.19 -18.56 15.10
N LYS A 153 -0.47 -19.42 15.82
CA LYS A 153 0.08 -20.66 15.24
C LYS A 153 -1.03 -21.55 14.68
N LYS A 154 -2.12 -21.75 15.42
CA LYS A 154 -3.28 -22.52 14.98
C LYS A 154 -3.92 -21.92 13.73
N LEU A 155 -4.08 -20.60 13.67
CA LEU A 155 -4.60 -19.91 12.49
C LEU A 155 -3.70 -20.18 11.26
N HIS A 156 -2.39 -19.98 11.43
CA HIS A 156 -1.41 -20.21 10.36
C HIS A 156 -1.42 -21.66 9.87
N GLU A 157 -1.52 -22.65 10.76
CA GLU A 157 -1.56 -24.08 10.39
C GLU A 157 -2.86 -24.45 9.65
N SER A 158 -3.99 -23.84 9.99
CA SER A 158 -5.29 -24.13 9.36
C SER A 158 -5.38 -23.71 7.88
N LEU A 159 -4.55 -22.75 7.45
CA LEU A 159 -4.58 -22.17 6.10
C LEU A 159 -3.52 -22.76 5.15
N LYS A 160 -2.76 -23.78 5.58
CA LYS A 160 -1.70 -24.40 4.76
C LYS A 160 -2.17 -25.35 3.66
N HIS A 161 -3.47 -25.68 3.60
CA HIS A 161 -3.99 -26.79 2.79
C HIS A 161 -4.95 -26.38 1.65
N GLY A 162 -5.05 -25.08 1.30
CA GLY A 162 -5.87 -24.59 0.18
C GLY A 162 -5.05 -23.92 -0.92
N LEU A 163 -5.60 -23.85 -2.14
CA LEU A 163 -5.01 -23.18 -3.32
C LEU A 163 -4.73 -21.68 -3.11
N SER A 164 -5.30 -21.09 -2.06
CA SER A 164 -4.88 -19.78 -1.61
C SER A 164 -4.05 -19.92 -0.33
N HIS A 165 -2.77 -19.56 -0.44
CA HIS A 165 -2.02 -18.93 0.65
C HIS A 165 -2.65 -17.56 1.00
N SER A 166 -3.98 -17.52 1.08
CA SER A 166 -4.76 -16.32 1.29
C SER A 166 -4.44 -15.73 2.65
N LYS A 167 -4.45 -14.40 2.69
CA LYS A 167 -4.48 -13.68 3.96
C LYS A 167 -5.70 -14.16 4.76
N PRO A 168 -5.57 -14.33 6.08
CA PRO A 168 -6.70 -14.75 6.90
C PRO A 168 -7.85 -13.74 6.77
N THR A 169 -9.09 -14.25 6.78
CA THR A 169 -10.27 -13.39 6.71
C THR A 169 -10.34 -12.45 7.92
N ASN A 170 -10.97 -11.29 7.77
CA ASN A 170 -11.12 -10.32 8.86
C ASN A 170 -11.77 -10.93 10.11
N SER A 171 -12.72 -11.85 9.93
CA SER A 171 -13.35 -12.57 11.05
C SER A 171 -12.36 -13.47 11.78
N ALA A 172 -11.58 -14.27 11.04
CA ALA A 172 -10.58 -15.17 11.62
C ALA A 172 -9.49 -14.39 12.38
N ILE A 173 -9.04 -13.25 11.84
CA ILE A 173 -8.10 -12.37 12.53
C ILE A 173 -8.72 -11.82 13.82
N ALA A 174 -9.93 -11.27 13.75
CA ALA A 174 -10.61 -10.68 14.90
C ALA A 174 -10.84 -11.70 16.03
N ASP A 175 -11.23 -12.94 15.71
CA ASP A 175 -11.42 -13.98 16.71
C ASP A 175 -10.10 -14.46 17.32
N THR A 176 -9.02 -14.50 16.52
CA THR A 176 -7.68 -14.78 17.01
C THR A 176 -7.17 -13.69 17.95
N LEU A 177 -7.41 -12.40 17.62
CA LEU A 177 -7.09 -11.26 18.48
C LEU A 177 -7.83 -11.33 19.82
N LYS A 178 -9.13 -11.64 19.82
CA LYS A 178 -9.91 -11.83 21.05
C LYS A 178 -9.31 -12.94 21.91
N ALA A 179 -8.92 -14.07 21.32
CA ALA A 179 -8.32 -15.19 22.03
C ALA A 179 -6.96 -14.83 22.66
N ILE A 180 -6.09 -14.12 21.93
CA ILE A 180 -4.80 -13.64 22.46
C ILE A 180 -5.02 -12.65 23.61
N THR A 181 -5.94 -11.69 23.42
CA THR A 181 -6.23 -10.65 24.42
C THR A 181 -6.80 -11.24 25.70
N GLN A 182 -7.66 -12.25 25.60
CA GLN A 182 -8.20 -12.97 26.74
C GLN A 182 -7.11 -13.65 27.58
N ASP A 183 -6.09 -14.24 26.94
CA ASP A 183 -4.95 -14.87 27.63
C ASP A 183 -4.03 -13.82 28.28
N LEU A 184 -3.72 -12.74 27.57
CA LEU A 184 -2.85 -11.67 28.07
C LEU A 184 -3.47 -10.90 29.25
N THR A 185 -4.77 -10.60 29.18
CA THR A 185 -5.48 -9.86 30.25
C THR A 185 -5.65 -10.71 31.52
N GLN A 186 -5.86 -12.02 31.40
CA GLN A 186 -5.88 -12.94 32.56
C GLN A 186 -4.56 -12.95 33.33
N LYS A 187 -3.44 -12.62 32.66
CA LYS A 187 -2.09 -12.56 33.24
C LYS A 187 -1.74 -11.19 33.81
N GLN A 188 -2.73 -10.29 33.99
CA GLN A 188 -2.56 -8.93 34.50
C GLN A 188 -1.65 -8.03 33.63
N HIS A 189 -1.54 -8.31 32.33
CA HIS A 189 -0.90 -7.37 31.40
C HIS A 189 -1.86 -6.23 31.07
N GLN A 190 -1.41 -4.98 31.28
CA GLN A 190 -2.10 -3.81 30.75
C GLN A 190 -1.78 -3.69 29.26
N ILE A 191 -2.82 -3.61 28.43
CA ILE A 191 -2.66 -3.48 26.98
C ILE A 191 -3.05 -2.06 26.57
N TYR A 192 -2.15 -1.41 25.83
CA TYR A 192 -2.35 -0.12 25.18
C TYR A 192 -2.43 -0.33 23.66
N ILE A 193 -3.49 0.17 23.03
CA ILE A 193 -3.65 0.16 21.57
C ILE A 193 -3.64 1.61 21.10
N ILE A 194 -2.63 1.99 20.34
CA ILE A 194 -2.41 3.35 19.88
C ILE A 194 -2.60 3.39 18.37
N ILE A 195 -3.54 4.23 17.94
CA ILE A 195 -3.95 4.37 16.55
C ILE A 195 -3.72 5.82 16.15
N ASP A 196 -2.78 6.05 15.26
CA ASP A 196 -2.51 7.39 14.74
C ASP A 196 -3.21 7.61 13.40
N ALA A 197 -3.73 8.83 13.22
CA ALA A 197 -4.32 9.33 11.99
C ALA A 197 -5.47 8.48 11.43
N LEU A 198 -6.43 8.05 12.25
CA LEU A 198 -7.56 7.20 11.81
C LEU A 198 -8.32 7.76 10.59
N ASP A 199 -8.36 9.08 10.42
CA ASP A 199 -8.97 9.73 9.26
C ASP A 199 -8.20 9.53 7.93
N GLU A 200 -7.03 8.87 7.98
CA GLU A 200 -6.25 8.39 6.84
C GLU A 200 -6.61 6.93 6.46
N CYS A 201 -7.50 6.28 7.21
CA CYS A 201 -8.13 5.02 6.80
C CYS A 201 -9.02 5.24 5.57
N VAL A 202 -9.12 4.23 4.70
CA VAL A 202 -10.06 4.28 3.58
C VAL A 202 -11.48 4.42 4.13
N SER A 203 -12.26 5.37 3.59
CA SER A 203 -13.57 5.76 4.13
C SER A 203 -14.58 4.62 4.33
N LYS A 204 -14.55 3.59 3.47
CA LYS A 204 -15.39 2.39 3.63
C LYS A 204 -15.03 1.54 4.86
N ASP A 205 -13.77 1.58 5.28
CA ASP A 205 -13.18 0.71 6.31
C ASP A 205 -13.14 1.40 7.69
N GLU A 206 -13.15 2.74 7.74
CA GLU A 206 -13.10 3.52 8.99
C GLU A 206 -14.20 3.09 9.98
N SER A 207 -15.43 2.89 9.49
CA SER A 207 -16.55 2.43 10.31
C SER A 207 -16.32 1.03 10.88
N MET A 208 -15.63 0.14 10.16
CA MET A 208 -15.27 -1.20 10.61
C MET A 208 -14.22 -1.14 11.72
N VAL A 209 -13.21 -0.28 11.58
CA VAL A 209 -12.21 -0.02 12.63
C VAL A 209 -12.89 0.48 13.91
N LEU A 210 -13.74 1.50 13.81
CA LEU A 210 -14.46 2.07 14.95
C LEU A 210 -15.35 1.04 15.64
N ASN A 211 -16.11 0.25 14.87
CA ASN A 211 -16.97 -0.81 15.40
C ASN A 211 -16.15 -1.89 16.12
N PHE A 212 -15.02 -2.31 15.54
CA PHE A 212 -14.12 -3.25 16.18
C PHE A 212 -13.63 -2.71 17.52
N LEU A 213 -13.09 -1.49 17.58
CA LEU A 213 -12.55 -0.88 18.81
C LEU A 213 -13.63 -0.69 19.88
N ALA A 214 -14.84 -0.28 19.48
CA ALA A 214 -15.98 -0.13 20.38
C ALA A 214 -16.33 -1.46 21.05
N LEU A 215 -16.47 -2.54 20.27
CA LEU A 215 -16.76 -3.87 20.82
C LEU A 215 -15.57 -4.44 21.63
N PHE A 216 -14.35 -4.14 21.19
CA PHE A 216 -13.13 -4.66 21.81
C PHE A 216 -12.89 -4.08 23.21
N HIS A 217 -13.04 -2.76 23.39
CA HIS A 217 -12.89 -2.13 24.71
C HIS A 217 -14.04 -2.49 25.68
N GLN A 218 -15.23 -2.83 25.16
CA GLN A 218 -16.32 -3.34 25.99
C GLN A 218 -16.05 -4.76 26.49
N SER A 219 -15.29 -5.54 25.71
CA SER A 219 -14.99 -6.94 25.99
C SER A 219 -13.75 -7.13 26.88
N PHE A 220 -12.80 -6.20 26.82
CA PHE A 220 -11.50 -6.31 27.48
C PHE A 220 -11.07 -4.99 28.15
N PRO A 221 -10.34 -5.04 29.29
CA PRO A 221 -9.84 -3.86 29.99
C PRO A 221 -8.61 -3.24 29.29
N VAL A 222 -8.78 -2.85 28.03
CA VAL A 222 -7.74 -2.21 27.20
C VAL A 222 -7.82 -0.69 27.27
N LYS A 223 -6.67 -0.02 27.13
CA LYS A 223 -6.59 1.44 26.99
C LYS A 223 -6.29 1.77 25.54
N ILE A 224 -7.23 2.42 24.87
CA ILE A 224 -7.15 2.73 23.44
C ILE A 224 -6.91 4.23 23.27
N MET A 225 -5.95 4.61 22.43
CA MET A 225 -5.70 5.99 22.03
C MET A 225 -5.90 6.11 20.53
N ILE A 226 -6.66 7.11 20.09
CA ILE A 226 -6.95 7.37 18.68
C ILE A 226 -6.61 8.80 18.35
N SER A 227 -5.85 9.04 17.28
CA SER A 227 -5.59 10.37 16.75
C SER A 227 -6.34 10.58 15.44
N SER A 228 -6.91 11.77 15.23
CA SER A 228 -7.50 12.14 13.95
C SER A 228 -7.72 13.65 13.77
N ARG A 229 -8.17 14.06 12.60
CA ARG A 229 -8.71 15.42 12.34
C ARG A 229 -10.13 15.63 12.88
N ASN A 230 -10.99 14.63 12.72
CA ASN A 230 -12.41 14.69 13.09
C ASN A 230 -12.70 13.63 14.15
N HIS A 231 -13.40 14.00 15.22
CA HIS A 231 -13.84 13.06 16.24
C HIS A 231 -15.17 12.40 15.86
N HIS A 232 -15.22 11.07 15.96
CA HIS A 232 -16.48 10.33 15.92
C HIS A 232 -17.02 10.14 17.33
N HIS A 233 -18.29 10.47 17.54
CA HIS A 233 -18.91 10.29 18.86
C HIS A 233 -19.10 8.80 19.16
N PHE A 234 -18.37 8.27 20.13
CA PHE A 234 -18.68 6.97 20.72
C PHE A 234 -19.82 7.12 21.73
N GLU A 235 -20.91 6.41 21.51
CA GLU A 235 -21.98 6.31 22.51
C GLU A 235 -21.51 5.38 23.66
N GLY A 236 -21.11 5.94 24.81
CA GLY A 236 -20.62 5.14 25.94
C GLY A 236 -20.07 5.91 27.14
N LYS A 237 -19.80 5.19 28.23
CA LYS A 237 -18.95 5.67 29.36
C LYS A 237 -17.47 5.41 29.01
N ASN A 238 -16.55 6.16 29.60
CA ASN A 238 -15.09 6.02 29.43
C ASN A 238 -14.56 6.34 28.02
N CYS A 239 -15.06 7.43 27.44
CA CYS A 239 -14.52 8.03 26.22
C CYS A 239 -14.17 9.48 26.50
N TRP A 240 -12.94 9.86 26.17
CA TRP A 240 -12.38 11.17 26.45
C TRP A 240 -11.81 11.79 25.19
N THR A 241 -11.78 13.12 25.12
CA THR A 241 -11.27 13.85 23.95
C THR A 241 -10.37 15.00 24.39
N VAL A 242 -9.13 15.00 23.88
CA VAL A 242 -8.19 16.11 23.96
C VAL A 242 -8.15 16.82 22.62
N PHE A 243 -8.36 18.13 22.62
CA PHE A 243 -8.33 18.96 21.43
C PHE A 243 -6.99 19.69 21.31
N MET A 244 -6.23 19.37 20.26
CA MET A 244 -5.13 20.19 19.76
C MET A 244 -5.68 21.36 18.94
N SER A 245 -6.41 22.27 19.59
CA SER A 245 -6.78 23.57 19.02
C SER A 245 -5.67 24.59 19.24
N SER A 246 -5.75 25.73 18.54
CA SER A 246 -4.95 26.94 18.78
C SER A 246 -5.32 27.57 20.13
N ASN A 247 -5.02 26.85 21.21
CA ASN A 247 -4.93 27.33 22.57
C ASN A 247 -3.44 27.61 22.87
N ASN A 248 -3.15 28.35 23.94
CA ASN A 248 -1.79 28.75 24.33
C ASN A 248 -0.74 27.61 24.32
N ASN A 249 -1.15 26.35 24.52
CA ASN A 249 -0.25 25.20 24.60
C ASN A 249 0.35 24.82 23.24
N VAL A 250 -0.47 24.67 22.20
CA VAL A 250 0.01 24.30 20.84
C VAL A 250 0.80 25.46 20.24
N ASP A 251 0.34 26.70 20.41
CA ASP A 251 1.09 27.88 19.95
C ASP A 251 2.43 28.03 20.69
N GLY A 252 2.51 27.61 21.96
CA GLY A 252 3.75 27.52 22.74
C GLY A 252 4.72 26.47 22.20
N ASP A 253 4.23 25.29 21.84
CA ASP A 253 5.03 24.24 21.18
C ASP A 253 5.56 24.72 19.83
N ILE A 254 4.72 25.37 19.02
CA ILE A 254 5.12 25.92 17.72
C ILE A 254 6.18 27.03 17.90
N ALA A 255 6.00 27.91 18.88
CA ALA A 255 6.98 28.96 19.16
C ALA A 255 8.35 28.39 19.56
N THR A 256 8.37 27.35 20.39
CA THR A 256 9.57 26.59 20.79
C THR A 256 10.21 25.93 19.58
N TYR A 257 9.40 25.28 18.73
CA TYR A 257 9.85 24.64 17.50
C TYR A 257 10.50 25.63 16.52
N VAL A 258 9.82 26.75 16.21
CA VAL A 258 10.34 27.80 15.32
C VAL A 258 11.66 28.34 15.85
N GLU A 259 11.76 28.60 17.16
CA GLU A 259 12.98 29.13 17.76
C GLU A 259 14.15 28.18 17.63
N ASN A 260 13.93 26.88 17.86
CA ASN A 260 14.93 25.85 17.67
C ASN A 260 15.37 25.76 16.19
N GLN A 261 14.44 25.72 15.24
CA GLN A 261 14.76 25.67 13.81
C GLN A 261 15.50 26.92 13.30
N LEU A 262 15.16 28.12 13.81
CA LEU A 262 15.86 29.36 13.48
C LEU A 262 17.30 29.43 14.02
N GLN A 263 17.67 28.59 14.99
CA GLN A 263 19.07 28.45 15.38
C GLN A 263 19.87 27.78 14.28
N PHE A 264 19.36 26.67 13.72
CA PHE A 264 19.98 25.92 12.62
C PHE A 264 20.04 26.70 11.31
N VAL A 265 18.95 27.36 10.91
CA VAL A 265 18.88 28.10 9.64
C VAL A 265 19.83 29.32 9.63
N PHE A 266 20.11 29.91 10.79
CA PHE A 266 20.89 31.16 10.92
C PHE A 266 22.13 31.00 11.80
N GLU A 267 22.78 29.83 11.75
CA GLU A 267 23.86 29.35 12.64
C GLU A 267 25.06 30.30 12.83
N SER A 268 25.21 31.35 12.02
CA SER A 268 26.44 32.15 11.95
C SER A 268 26.25 33.67 12.12
N THR A 269 25.04 34.16 12.39
CA THR A 269 24.76 35.60 12.30
C THR A 269 24.03 36.15 13.54
N ASN A 270 24.57 37.22 14.14
CA ASN A 270 23.91 38.02 15.19
C ASN A 270 22.79 38.86 14.56
N LEU A 271 21.70 38.20 14.19
CA LEU A 271 20.53 38.76 13.51
C LEU A 271 19.27 38.62 14.38
N ALA A 272 19.39 38.90 15.69
CA ALA A 272 18.28 38.76 16.64
C ALA A 272 16.97 39.41 16.14
N THR A 273 17.06 40.66 15.66
CA THR A 273 15.91 41.38 15.12
C THR A 273 15.27 40.72 13.90
N LEU A 274 16.06 40.10 13.02
CA LEU A 274 15.52 39.38 11.86
C LEU A 274 14.90 38.05 12.29
N LYS A 275 15.51 37.34 13.24
CA LYS A 275 14.94 36.10 13.78
C LYS A 275 13.59 36.37 14.45
N ASP A 276 13.46 37.46 15.20
CA ASP A 276 12.20 37.90 15.81
C ASP A 276 11.15 38.26 14.75
N GLU A 277 11.55 38.97 13.69
CA GLU A 277 10.68 39.32 12.55
C GLU A 277 10.18 38.06 11.83
N VAL A 278 11.08 37.11 11.52
CA VAL A 278 10.73 35.82 10.90
C VAL A 278 9.78 35.04 11.80
N LYS A 279 10.11 34.89 13.10
CA LYS A 279 9.28 34.18 14.08
C LYS A 279 7.88 34.77 14.14
N ALA A 280 7.75 36.10 14.25
CA ALA A 280 6.45 36.77 14.31
C ALA A 280 5.60 36.54 13.05
N ILE A 281 6.22 36.61 11.85
CA ILE A 281 5.51 36.40 10.59
C ILE A 281 5.06 34.95 10.43
N LEU A 282 5.95 33.98 10.71
CA LEU A 282 5.65 32.55 10.62
C LEU A 282 4.55 32.15 11.60
N MET A 283 4.65 32.57 12.87
CA MET A 283 3.64 32.28 13.89
C MET A 283 2.26 32.81 13.49
N ARG A 284 2.19 34.01 12.91
CA ARG A 284 0.91 34.60 12.46
C ARG A 284 0.27 33.81 11.31
N LYS A 285 1.06 33.21 10.43
CA LYS A 285 0.58 32.50 9.23
C LYS A 285 0.44 30.99 9.40
N ALA A 286 1.07 30.41 10.41
CA ALA A 286 1.08 28.95 10.61
C ALA A 286 -0.30 28.35 10.90
N ASP A 287 -1.25 29.13 11.48
CA ASP A 287 -2.60 28.67 11.88
C ASP A 287 -2.58 27.31 12.62
N GLY A 288 -1.59 27.10 13.50
CA GLY A 288 -1.43 25.87 14.27
C GLY A 288 -0.76 24.70 13.52
N GLY A 289 -0.23 24.91 12.31
CA GLY A 289 0.40 23.88 11.49
C GLY A 289 1.93 23.97 11.44
N PHE A 290 2.62 22.99 12.05
CA PHE A 290 4.07 22.83 11.95
C PHE A 290 4.54 22.65 10.51
N ARG A 291 3.75 21.94 9.68
CA ARG A 291 4.12 21.67 8.28
C ARG A 291 4.26 22.93 7.43
N TYR A 292 3.45 23.96 7.67
CA TYR A 292 3.60 25.24 6.97
C TYR A 292 4.94 25.87 7.29
N ILE A 293 5.30 25.88 8.57
CA ILE A 293 6.57 26.43 9.07
C ILE A 293 7.76 25.70 8.43
N ASP A 294 7.74 24.37 8.39
CA ASP A 294 8.81 23.57 7.76
C ASP A 294 9.05 23.98 6.31
N CYS A 295 7.98 24.10 5.52
CA CYS A 295 8.08 24.51 4.12
C CYS A 295 8.64 25.92 3.96
N GLN A 296 8.21 26.87 4.80
CA GLN A 296 8.70 28.25 4.73
C GLN A 296 10.15 28.36 5.20
N LEU A 297 10.52 27.70 6.30
CA LEU A 297 11.88 27.73 6.82
C LEU A 297 12.89 27.14 5.84
N GLN A 298 12.52 26.09 5.12
CA GLN A 298 13.34 25.55 4.05
C GLN A 298 13.56 26.56 2.93
N THR A 299 12.50 27.22 2.48
CA THR A 299 12.57 28.27 1.44
C THR A 299 13.44 29.45 1.91
N LEU A 300 13.35 29.83 3.18
CA LEU A 300 14.17 30.88 3.77
C LEU A 300 15.63 30.45 3.96
N GLY A 301 15.90 29.18 4.23
CA GLY A 301 17.25 28.62 4.34
C GLY A 301 18.03 28.65 3.03
N ASP A 302 17.34 28.57 1.89
CA ASP A 302 17.95 28.70 0.56
C ASP A 302 18.34 30.17 0.22
N CYS A 303 17.96 31.14 1.04
CA CYS A 303 18.25 32.55 0.80
C CYS A 303 19.69 32.93 1.22
N GLY A 304 20.52 33.31 0.27
CA GLY A 304 21.92 33.70 0.54
C GLY A 304 22.12 35.08 1.19
N THR A 305 21.09 35.91 1.36
CA THR A 305 21.21 37.26 1.95
C THR A 305 19.98 37.68 2.76
N THR A 306 20.16 38.60 3.72
CA THR A 306 19.06 39.18 4.50
C THR A 306 18.04 39.94 3.64
N ALA A 307 18.48 40.54 2.52
CA ALA A 307 17.59 41.20 1.57
C ALA A 307 16.69 40.19 0.84
N MET A 308 17.23 39.02 0.47
CA MET A 308 16.45 37.92 -0.12
C MET A 308 15.45 37.37 0.88
N ILE A 309 15.87 37.14 2.14
CA ILE A 309 14.97 36.70 3.22
C ILE A 309 13.80 37.68 3.38
N LYS A 310 14.06 38.99 3.46
CA LYS A 310 13.00 40.01 3.59
C LYS A 310 12.07 40.04 2.37
N LYS A 311 12.60 39.85 1.17
CA LYS A 311 11.80 39.77 -0.05
C LYS A 311 10.90 38.52 0.00
N GLU A 312 11.44 37.39 0.40
CA GLU A 312 10.72 36.12 0.48
C GLU A 312 9.65 36.14 1.59
N LEU A 313 9.97 36.71 2.76
CA LEU A 313 9.02 36.96 3.85
C LEU A 313 7.79 37.77 3.39
N ALA A 314 7.98 38.74 2.49
CA ALA A 314 6.89 39.53 1.93
C ALA A 314 6.03 38.77 0.91
N LEU A 315 6.56 37.69 0.33
CA LEU A 315 5.93 36.87 -0.70
C LEU A 315 5.47 35.50 -0.19
N LEU A 316 5.60 35.22 1.12
CA LEU A 316 5.21 33.93 1.68
C LEU A 316 3.75 33.61 1.33
N PRO A 317 3.44 32.35 0.99
CA PRO A 317 2.08 31.88 0.82
C PRO A 317 1.19 32.22 2.04
N LEU A 318 -0.11 32.38 1.82
CA LEU A 318 -1.12 32.61 2.85
C LEU A 318 -1.26 31.40 3.76
N ASP A 319 -1.25 30.20 3.18
CA ASP A 319 -1.46 28.95 3.89
C ASP A 319 -0.69 27.79 3.26
N LEU A 320 -0.94 26.58 3.78
CA LEU A 320 -0.31 25.36 3.32
C LEU A 320 -0.76 24.94 1.90
N GLN A 321 -1.99 25.24 1.50
CA GLN A 321 -2.50 24.89 0.17
C GLN A 321 -1.86 25.76 -0.92
N GLU A 322 -1.73 27.07 -0.67
CA GLU A 322 -1.02 27.98 -1.57
C GLU A 322 0.47 27.63 -1.66
N THR A 323 1.07 27.17 -0.56
CA THR A 323 2.45 26.65 -0.56
C THR A 323 2.63 25.50 -1.55
N TYR A 324 1.71 24.53 -1.58
CA TYR A 324 1.76 23.43 -2.54
C TYR A 324 1.44 23.87 -3.97
N ALA A 325 0.48 24.77 -4.15
CA ALA A 325 0.14 25.32 -5.46
C ALA A 325 1.35 26.00 -6.11
N GLU A 326 2.06 26.86 -5.37
CA GLU A 326 3.25 27.56 -5.86
C GLU A 326 4.41 26.58 -6.13
N ALA A 327 4.59 25.55 -5.30
CA ALA A 327 5.57 24.50 -5.56
C ALA A 327 5.31 23.78 -6.89
N ILE A 328 4.05 23.40 -7.18
CA ILE A 328 3.68 22.78 -8.46
C ILE A 328 3.85 23.74 -9.63
N LYS A 329 3.45 25.01 -9.49
CA LYS A 329 3.63 26.02 -10.55
C LYS A 329 5.10 26.21 -10.89
N LYS A 330 5.98 26.19 -9.88
CA LYS A 330 7.44 26.25 -10.07
C LYS A 330 7.94 24.99 -10.78
N SER A 331 7.51 23.80 -10.36
CA SER A 331 7.84 22.53 -11.01
C SER A 331 7.42 22.47 -12.47
N LYS A 332 6.20 22.92 -12.79
CA LYS A 332 5.64 22.93 -14.16
C LYS A 332 6.39 23.87 -15.12
N LYS A 333 7.04 24.91 -14.58
CA LYS A 333 7.87 25.86 -15.35
C LYS A 333 9.34 25.42 -15.47
N SER A 334 9.74 24.35 -14.79
CA SER A 334 11.11 23.86 -14.81
C SER A 334 11.40 23.04 -16.08
N ASN A 335 12.69 22.83 -16.36
CA ASN A 335 13.12 21.93 -17.45
C ASN A 335 12.81 20.44 -17.16
N TYR A 336 12.39 20.11 -15.93
CA TYR A 336 12.10 18.75 -15.49
C TYR A 336 10.60 18.50 -15.29
N ALA A 337 9.74 19.31 -15.92
CA ALA A 337 8.30 19.27 -15.68
C ALA A 337 7.68 17.90 -16.00
N LYS A 338 8.18 17.20 -17.04
CA LYS A 338 7.70 15.86 -17.45
C LYS A 338 8.08 14.80 -16.41
N GLU A 339 9.32 14.83 -15.95
CA GLU A 339 9.87 13.91 -14.95
C GLU A 339 9.17 14.10 -13.60
N ILE A 340 9.01 15.35 -13.14
CA ILE A 340 8.29 15.65 -11.90
C ILE A 340 6.85 15.14 -11.98
N TYR A 341 6.18 15.38 -13.11
CA TYR A 341 4.82 14.91 -13.31
C TYR A 341 4.73 13.39 -13.21
N HIS A 342 5.60 12.65 -13.89
CA HIS A 342 5.66 11.20 -13.79
C HIS A 342 5.94 10.73 -12.37
N ILE A 343 6.91 11.32 -11.68
CA ILE A 343 7.23 10.98 -10.29
C ILE A 343 6.01 11.15 -9.38
N LEU A 344 5.27 12.27 -9.52
CA LEU A 344 4.07 12.49 -8.71
C LEU A 344 2.99 11.44 -8.99
N LEU A 345 2.75 11.08 -10.25
CA LEU A 345 1.80 10.02 -10.60
C LEU A 345 2.20 8.67 -10.00
N TRP A 346 3.48 8.33 -10.10
CA TRP A 346 4.04 7.10 -9.54
C TRP A 346 3.93 7.08 -8.02
N LEU A 347 4.31 8.14 -7.31
CA LEU A 347 4.19 8.21 -5.85
C LEU A 347 2.74 8.16 -5.34
N LEU A 348 1.76 8.54 -6.16
CA LEU A 348 0.35 8.52 -5.79
C LEU A 348 -0.33 7.16 -6.01
N HIS A 349 0.19 6.35 -6.94
CA HIS A 349 -0.53 5.19 -7.47
C HIS A 349 0.34 3.94 -7.70
N SER A 350 1.62 3.95 -7.33
CA SER A 350 2.45 2.74 -7.36
C SER A 350 1.97 1.73 -6.33
N PHE A 351 2.00 0.43 -6.62
CA PHE A 351 1.61 -0.59 -5.64
C PHE A 351 2.70 -0.93 -4.62
N GLU A 352 3.88 -0.31 -4.73
CA GLU A 352 5.00 -0.45 -3.81
C GLU A 352 5.75 0.88 -3.63
N PRO A 353 6.48 1.06 -2.52
CA PRO A 353 7.39 2.19 -2.34
C PRO A 353 8.49 2.22 -3.41
N LEU A 354 8.85 3.42 -3.86
CA LEU A 354 9.85 3.61 -4.92
C LEU A 354 11.18 4.05 -4.34
N ASN A 355 12.29 3.49 -4.80
CA ASN A 355 13.62 3.95 -4.45
C ASN A 355 14.22 4.87 -5.54
N LEU A 356 15.30 5.58 -5.19
CA LEU A 356 16.00 6.50 -6.11
C LEU A 356 16.40 5.85 -7.45
N LYS A 357 16.76 4.55 -7.46
CA LYS A 357 17.17 3.84 -8.69
C LYS A 357 15.97 3.58 -9.61
N GLN A 358 14.83 3.18 -9.03
CA GLN A 358 13.58 3.00 -9.79
C GLN A 358 13.11 4.34 -10.35
N VAL A 359 13.18 5.42 -9.56
CA VAL A 359 12.82 6.76 -10.04
C VAL A 359 13.73 7.21 -11.18
N ALA A 360 15.02 6.89 -11.14
CA ALA A 360 15.91 7.20 -12.25
C ALA A 360 15.49 6.53 -13.56
N ILE A 361 15.06 5.26 -13.49
CA ILE A 361 14.54 4.51 -14.65
C ILE A 361 13.21 5.11 -15.12
N ILE A 362 12.31 5.50 -14.21
CA ILE A 362 11.05 6.18 -14.58
C ILE A 362 11.33 7.45 -15.40
N CYS A 363 12.33 8.22 -15.01
CA CYS A 363 12.72 9.43 -15.74
C CYS A 363 13.38 9.15 -17.10
N SER A 364 13.96 7.97 -17.31
CA SER A 364 14.62 7.61 -18.57
C SER A 364 13.68 7.00 -19.61
N ILE A 365 12.41 6.72 -19.25
CA ILE A 365 11.42 6.15 -20.17
C ILE A 365 10.72 7.27 -20.93
N ASP A 366 10.87 7.28 -22.25
CA ASP A 366 10.16 8.20 -23.13
C ASP A 366 8.93 7.52 -23.76
N LEU A 367 7.74 8.00 -23.36
CA LEU A 367 6.45 7.54 -23.85
C LEU A 367 6.19 7.91 -25.32
N GLU A 368 6.87 8.92 -25.87
CA GLU A 368 6.65 9.36 -27.26
C GLU A 368 7.41 8.48 -28.26
N SER A 369 8.71 8.26 -28.02
CA SER A 369 9.54 7.39 -28.85
C SER A 369 9.43 5.91 -28.48
N LEU A 370 8.76 5.58 -27.36
CA LEU A 370 8.60 4.23 -26.83
C LEU A 370 9.95 3.57 -26.52
N VAL A 371 10.90 4.35 -25.98
CA VAL A 371 12.24 3.88 -25.61
C VAL A 371 12.66 4.18 -24.19
N VAL A 372 13.54 3.33 -23.68
CA VAL A 372 14.30 3.55 -22.46
C VAL A 372 15.66 4.12 -22.86
N ASP A 373 15.91 5.38 -22.54
CA ASP A 373 17.22 5.99 -22.74
C ASP A 373 18.17 5.55 -21.63
N TYR A 374 18.84 4.40 -21.82
CA TYR A 374 19.81 3.89 -20.86
C TYR A 374 21.05 4.77 -20.71
N ASP A 375 21.31 5.65 -21.69
CA ASP A 375 22.41 6.61 -21.66
C ASP A 375 22.01 7.94 -21.02
N ALA A 376 20.72 8.12 -20.67
CA ALA A 376 20.21 9.27 -19.94
C ALA A 376 20.83 9.32 -18.54
N GLN A 377 21.98 9.98 -18.44
CA GLN A 377 22.50 10.40 -17.16
C GLN A 377 21.56 11.47 -16.61
N ILE A 378 20.91 11.18 -15.48
CA ILE A 378 20.37 12.24 -14.64
C ILE A 378 21.57 13.02 -14.09
N LEU A 379 22.03 14.00 -14.86
CA LEU A 379 23.18 14.84 -14.55
C LEU A 379 22.82 15.77 -13.38
N GLY A 380 23.02 15.27 -12.16
CA GLY A 380 22.71 15.97 -10.91
C GLY A 380 21.39 15.47 -10.29
N GLY A 381 21.48 15.07 -9.01
CA GLY A 381 20.51 14.20 -8.34
C GLY A 381 19.04 14.64 -8.38
N LEU A 382 18.17 13.65 -8.14
CA LEU A 382 16.73 13.80 -7.93
C LEU A 382 16.34 14.96 -7.00
N GLU A 383 17.22 15.34 -6.07
CA GLU A 383 17.11 16.52 -5.22
C GLU A 383 16.89 17.84 -5.98
N LYS A 384 17.40 17.97 -7.22
CA LYS A 384 17.15 19.14 -8.08
C LYS A 384 15.84 19.06 -8.86
N ILE A 385 15.38 17.84 -9.12
CA ILE A 385 14.16 17.56 -9.89
C ILE A 385 12.96 17.77 -8.97
N ILE A 386 13.02 17.32 -7.73
CA ILE A 386 11.87 17.31 -6.85
C ILE A 386 12.07 18.23 -5.65
N SER A 387 11.21 19.23 -5.51
CA SER A 387 11.22 20.09 -4.34
C SER A 387 10.88 19.25 -3.09
N THR A 388 11.71 19.38 -2.05
CA THR A 388 11.51 18.90 -0.67
C THR A 388 10.15 19.27 -0.06
N THR A 389 9.48 20.29 -0.61
CA THR A 389 8.11 20.66 -0.24
C THR A 389 7.08 19.59 -0.64
N LEU A 390 7.27 18.94 -1.78
CA LEU A 390 6.34 17.96 -2.36
C LEU A 390 6.80 16.51 -2.15
N VAL A 391 8.09 16.24 -2.31
CA VAL A 391 8.67 14.89 -2.23
C VAL A 391 9.92 14.92 -1.37
N THR A 392 10.15 13.82 -0.65
CA THR A 392 11.33 13.62 0.18
C THR A 392 11.86 12.21 -0.04
N THR A 393 13.09 11.99 0.40
CA THR A 393 13.73 10.68 0.41
C THR A 393 14.08 10.36 1.86
N ASP A 394 13.77 9.16 2.32
CA ASP A 394 14.20 8.72 3.65
C ASP A 394 15.65 8.23 3.67
N LYS A 395 16.10 7.75 4.82
CA LYS A 395 17.49 7.30 5.04
C LYS A 395 17.85 6.07 4.18
N ASP A 396 16.86 5.28 3.79
CA ASP A 396 17.02 4.05 3.02
C ASP A 396 16.93 4.29 1.51
N GLY A 397 16.75 5.55 1.09
CA GLY A 397 16.68 5.93 -0.31
C GLY A 397 15.29 5.72 -0.92
N VAL A 398 14.25 5.52 -0.10
CA VAL A 398 12.86 5.44 -0.54
C VAL A 398 12.33 6.85 -0.74
N VAL A 399 11.82 7.09 -1.94
CA VAL A 399 11.21 8.32 -2.40
C VAL A 399 9.72 8.28 -2.04
N GLN A 400 9.24 9.31 -1.35
CA GLN A 400 7.86 9.41 -0.89
C GLN A 400 7.36 10.86 -0.94
N LEU A 401 6.04 11.04 -0.96
CA LEU A 401 5.48 12.37 -0.75
C LEU A 401 5.93 12.93 0.60
N ALA A 402 6.33 14.20 0.62
CA ALA A 402 6.95 14.82 1.78
C ALA A 402 6.02 14.88 3.01
N HIS A 403 4.71 14.83 2.79
CA HIS A 403 3.70 14.74 3.84
C HIS A 403 2.35 14.26 3.26
N ALA A 404 1.51 13.61 4.07
CA ALA A 404 0.16 13.14 3.67
C ALA A 404 -0.72 14.27 3.09
N SER A 405 -0.61 15.48 3.63
CA SER A 405 -1.31 16.67 3.10
C SER A 405 -0.92 17.06 1.67
N VAL A 406 0.24 16.63 1.17
CA VAL A 406 0.60 16.79 -0.24
C VAL A 406 -0.26 15.86 -1.10
N LYS A 407 -0.43 14.59 -0.70
CA LYS A 407 -1.30 13.64 -1.39
C LYS A 407 -2.74 14.17 -1.44
N GLU A 408 -3.25 14.65 -0.31
CA GLU A 408 -4.58 15.26 -0.24
C GLU A 408 -4.71 16.46 -1.20
N PHE A 409 -3.71 17.33 -1.25
CA PHE A 409 -3.72 18.48 -2.15
C PHE A 409 -3.70 18.08 -3.63
N LEU A 410 -2.89 17.07 -4.00
CA LEU A 410 -2.76 16.58 -5.38
C LEU A 410 -4.00 15.82 -5.86
N LEU A 411 -4.67 15.09 -4.97
CA LEU A 411 -5.89 14.34 -5.29
C LEU A 411 -7.17 15.19 -5.19
N LYS A 412 -7.09 16.38 -4.59
CA LYS A 412 -8.20 17.34 -4.67
C LYS A 412 -8.43 17.73 -6.13
N ASN A 413 -9.70 17.71 -6.53
CA ASN A 413 -10.09 18.06 -7.88
C ASN A 413 -9.85 19.57 -8.11
N HIS A 414 -8.91 19.87 -9.01
CA HIS A 414 -8.58 21.23 -9.46
C HIS A 414 -8.92 21.42 -10.95
N ASP A 415 -9.98 20.78 -11.46
CA ASP A 415 -10.33 20.62 -12.90
C ASP A 415 -10.37 21.89 -13.76
N ASN A 416 -10.16 23.08 -13.18
CA ASN A 416 -10.13 24.35 -13.88
C ASN A 416 -8.82 25.14 -13.73
N ASN A 417 -7.83 24.65 -12.97
CA ASN A 417 -6.56 25.35 -12.78
C ASN A 417 -5.47 24.85 -13.73
N ARG A 418 -5.39 25.46 -14.92
CA ARG A 418 -4.37 25.14 -15.93
C ARG A 418 -2.92 25.37 -15.47
N GLU A 419 -2.70 26.07 -14.36
CA GLU A 419 -1.37 26.28 -13.81
C GLU A 419 -0.86 25.05 -13.02
N LEU A 420 -1.74 24.12 -12.65
CA LEU A 420 -1.39 22.90 -11.91
C LEU A 420 -1.26 21.69 -12.86
N PHE A 421 -0.70 20.59 -12.35
CA PHE A 421 -0.75 19.30 -13.05
C PHE A 421 -2.14 18.70 -12.92
N GLU A 422 -2.64 18.12 -14.01
CA GLU A 422 -3.85 17.31 -13.99
C GLU A 422 -3.48 15.93 -13.46
N ILE A 423 -3.99 15.56 -12.29
CA ILE A 423 -3.65 14.29 -11.65
C ILE A 423 -4.93 13.57 -11.25
N ASN A 424 -5.05 12.32 -11.70
CA ASN A 424 -6.09 11.40 -11.24
C ASN A 424 -5.59 9.95 -11.38
N ALA A 425 -6.29 9.03 -10.72
CA ALA A 425 -5.93 7.61 -10.71
C ALA A 425 -5.88 6.99 -12.10
N TYR A 426 -6.82 7.37 -12.98
CA TYR A 426 -6.87 6.85 -14.34
C TYR A 426 -5.64 7.26 -15.16
N LEU A 427 -5.24 8.54 -15.13
CA LEU A 427 -4.03 9.03 -15.80
C LEU A 427 -2.77 8.37 -15.24
N ALA A 428 -2.69 8.24 -13.93
CA ALA A 428 -1.54 7.63 -13.26
C ALA A 428 -1.37 6.17 -13.67
N HIS A 429 -2.40 5.33 -13.51
CA HIS A 429 -2.33 3.92 -13.90
C HIS A 429 -2.06 3.73 -15.39
N ASN A 430 -2.58 4.61 -16.25
CA ASN A 430 -2.25 4.61 -17.68
C ASN A 430 -0.78 4.85 -17.97
N ILE A 431 -0.18 5.86 -17.34
CA ILE A 431 1.22 6.22 -17.56
C ILE A 431 2.13 5.15 -16.98
N ILE A 432 1.83 4.66 -15.77
CA ILE A 432 2.60 3.61 -15.11
C ILE A 432 2.57 2.31 -15.94
N ALA A 433 1.39 1.87 -16.38
CA ALA A 433 1.25 0.69 -17.25
C ALA A 433 2.10 0.82 -18.53
N GLN A 434 2.02 1.97 -19.21
CA GLN A 434 2.81 2.21 -20.41
C GLN A 434 4.32 2.14 -20.15
N MET A 435 4.79 2.75 -19.06
CA MET A 435 6.20 2.72 -18.69
C MET A 435 6.69 1.31 -18.37
N CYS A 436 5.92 0.54 -17.62
CA CYS A 436 6.24 -0.85 -17.32
C CYS A 436 6.32 -1.69 -18.59
N ILE A 437 5.35 -1.56 -19.50
CA ILE A 437 5.33 -2.32 -20.75
C ILE A 437 6.48 -1.93 -21.69
N ILE A 438 6.77 -0.63 -21.85
CA ILE A 438 7.91 -0.15 -22.66
C ILE A 438 9.21 -0.76 -22.11
N TYR A 439 9.40 -0.73 -20.79
CA TYR A 439 10.58 -1.31 -20.18
C TYR A 439 10.70 -2.81 -20.45
N LEU A 440 9.63 -3.59 -20.26
CA LEU A 440 9.61 -5.03 -20.49
C LEU A 440 9.86 -5.39 -21.97
N LEU A 441 9.33 -4.60 -22.91
CA LEU A 441 9.58 -4.78 -24.35
C LEU A 441 11.05 -4.57 -24.72
N GLN A 442 11.76 -3.66 -24.05
CA GLN A 442 13.14 -3.33 -24.40
C GLN A 442 14.18 -4.19 -23.69
N GLN A 443 13.84 -4.77 -22.54
CA GLN A 443 14.75 -5.64 -21.79
C GLN A 443 15.24 -6.85 -22.62
N CYS A 444 14.40 -7.38 -23.51
CA CYS A 444 14.75 -8.48 -24.40
C CYS A 444 15.88 -8.15 -25.40
N VAL A 445 16.18 -6.87 -25.61
CA VAL A 445 17.22 -6.41 -26.56
C VAL A 445 18.60 -6.22 -25.88
N HIS A 446 18.66 -6.03 -24.55
CA HIS A 446 19.86 -5.54 -23.86
C HIS A 446 20.39 -6.40 -22.69
N HIS A 447 20.02 -7.69 -22.63
CA HIS A 447 20.41 -8.62 -21.55
C HIS A 447 21.94 -8.78 -21.33
N GLU A 448 22.80 -8.29 -22.25
CA GLU A 448 24.26 -8.45 -22.17
C GLU A 448 25.02 -7.29 -21.50
N ILE A 449 24.42 -6.12 -21.22
CA ILE A 449 25.22 -4.93 -20.84
C ILE A 449 25.30 -4.68 -19.32
N TRP A 450 24.35 -5.16 -18.52
CA TRP A 450 24.26 -4.78 -17.09
C TRP A 450 24.67 -5.86 -16.07
N THR A 451 25.03 -7.07 -16.51
CA THR A 451 25.45 -8.15 -15.58
C THR A 451 26.88 -7.99 -15.02
N GLN A 452 27.62 -6.93 -15.36
CA GLN A 452 29.01 -6.75 -14.92
C GLN A 452 29.25 -5.66 -13.86
N HIS A 453 28.26 -4.87 -13.41
CA HIS A 453 28.52 -3.77 -12.45
C HIS A 453 27.63 -3.70 -11.21
N PHE A 454 26.66 -4.61 -11.03
CA PHE A 454 25.77 -4.57 -9.86
C PHE A 454 25.61 -5.96 -9.24
N TYR A 455 26.63 -6.35 -8.48
CA TYR A 455 26.56 -7.47 -7.54
C TYR A 455 26.31 -6.93 -6.12
N TYR A 456 25.42 -7.62 -5.42
CA TYR A 456 25.08 -7.57 -3.98
C TYR A 456 24.30 -6.36 -3.46
N HIS A 457 22.97 -6.53 -3.38
CA HIS A 457 22.22 -6.56 -2.12
C HIS A 457 20.87 -7.27 -2.39
N GLU A 458 20.54 -8.29 -1.61
CA GLU A 458 19.39 -9.19 -1.83
C GLU A 458 18.02 -8.54 -1.53
N ASP A 459 17.98 -7.31 -0.99
CA ASP A 459 16.76 -6.72 -0.42
C ASP A 459 16.13 -5.57 -1.22
N VAL A 460 16.65 -5.22 -2.41
CA VAL A 460 16.11 -4.09 -3.20
C VAL A 460 15.32 -4.56 -4.41
N ILE A 461 14.01 -4.31 -4.39
CA ILE A 461 13.14 -4.47 -5.54
C ILE A 461 13.64 -3.58 -6.69
N THR A 462 14.13 -4.20 -7.77
CA THR A 462 14.52 -3.50 -9.00
C THR A 462 13.28 -3.03 -9.78
N PHE A 463 13.45 -2.05 -10.67
CA PHE A 463 12.33 -1.61 -11.53
C PHE A 463 11.76 -2.76 -12.37
N GLU A 464 12.60 -3.69 -12.81
CA GLU A 464 12.18 -4.91 -13.49
C GLU A 464 11.22 -5.74 -12.63
N GLN A 465 11.48 -5.85 -11.32
CA GLN A 465 10.62 -6.60 -10.41
C GLN A 465 9.22 -5.97 -10.37
N TYR A 466 9.17 -4.65 -10.15
CA TYR A 466 7.93 -3.90 -10.13
C TYR A 466 7.18 -4.04 -11.45
N ALA A 467 7.86 -3.80 -12.58
CA ALA A 467 7.27 -3.89 -13.91
C ALA A 467 6.76 -5.31 -14.19
N THR A 468 7.52 -6.35 -13.84
CA THR A 468 7.12 -7.75 -14.00
C THR A 468 5.85 -8.07 -13.20
N GLN A 469 5.74 -7.52 -11.99
CA GLN A 469 4.69 -7.86 -11.06
C GLN A 469 3.40 -7.07 -11.25
N TYR A 470 3.48 -5.81 -11.71
CA TYR A 470 2.35 -4.86 -11.61
C TYR A 470 1.89 -4.23 -12.92
N TRP A 471 2.56 -4.50 -14.05
CA TRP A 471 2.16 -3.90 -15.34
C TRP A 471 0.69 -4.22 -15.70
N ALA A 472 0.25 -5.43 -15.39
CA ALA A 472 -1.07 -5.93 -15.76
C ALA A 472 -2.16 -5.37 -14.85
N GLU A 473 -1.92 -5.27 -13.55
CA GLU A 473 -2.82 -4.65 -12.56
C GLU A 473 -3.06 -3.17 -12.89
N HIS A 474 -2.01 -2.43 -13.28
CA HIS A 474 -2.17 -1.06 -13.77
C HIS A 474 -2.95 -0.98 -15.07
N THR A 475 -2.79 -1.96 -15.96
CA THR A 475 -3.54 -2.05 -17.22
C THR A 475 -5.01 -2.36 -16.96
N GLN A 476 -5.31 -3.29 -16.06
CA GLN A 476 -6.67 -3.67 -15.66
C GLN A 476 -7.48 -2.47 -15.13
N TYR A 477 -6.85 -1.57 -14.39
CA TYR A 477 -7.51 -0.34 -13.91
C TYR A 477 -8.01 0.53 -15.08
N ASN A 478 -7.24 0.64 -16.16
CA ASN A 478 -7.63 1.34 -17.38
C ASN A 478 -8.71 0.57 -18.17
N GLU A 479 -8.68 -0.75 -18.14
CA GLU A 479 -9.70 -1.56 -18.79
C GLU A 479 -11.07 -1.43 -18.13
N SER A 480 -11.12 -1.24 -16.82
CA SER A 480 -12.34 -1.04 -16.04
C SER A 480 -12.99 0.34 -16.25
N ALA A 481 -12.29 1.30 -16.86
CA ALA A 481 -12.82 2.65 -17.10
C ALA A 481 -13.80 2.69 -18.29
N GLU A 482 -14.81 3.57 -18.26
CA GLU A 482 -15.77 3.73 -19.37
C GLU A 482 -15.08 4.04 -20.71
N VAL A 483 -14.02 4.86 -20.68
CA VAL A 483 -13.20 5.17 -21.86
C VAL A 483 -11.78 4.65 -21.60
N SER A 484 -11.34 3.66 -22.38
CA SER A 484 -9.97 3.14 -22.30
C SER A 484 -8.97 4.00 -23.06
N CYS A 485 -7.74 4.13 -22.54
CA CYS A 485 -6.66 4.79 -23.24
C CYS A 485 -6.19 3.94 -24.44
N GLU A 486 -6.43 4.45 -25.66
CA GLU A 486 -6.06 3.76 -26.92
C GLU A 486 -4.57 3.43 -27.00
N HIS A 487 -3.70 4.32 -26.49
CA HIS A 487 -2.25 4.10 -26.49
C HIS A 487 -1.85 2.93 -25.58
N THR A 488 -2.35 2.90 -24.34
CA THR A 488 -2.12 1.79 -23.39
C THR A 488 -2.63 0.47 -23.96
N MET A 489 -3.81 0.47 -24.59
CA MET A 489 -4.40 -0.74 -25.20
C MET A 489 -3.54 -1.28 -26.35
N LYS A 490 -3.08 -0.42 -27.27
CA LYS A 490 -2.19 -0.82 -28.38
C LYS A 490 -0.84 -1.33 -27.89
N LEU A 491 -0.30 -0.71 -26.84
CA LEU A 491 0.98 -1.11 -26.27
C LEU A 491 0.87 -2.46 -25.55
N THR A 492 -0.22 -2.68 -24.81
CA THR A 492 -0.55 -3.98 -24.18
C THR A 492 -0.68 -5.07 -25.24
N GLU A 493 -1.45 -4.80 -26.30
CA GLU A 493 -1.59 -5.72 -27.43
C GLU A 493 -0.25 -6.03 -28.10
N THR A 494 0.62 -5.02 -28.24
CA THR A 494 1.97 -5.20 -28.77
C THR A 494 2.80 -6.12 -27.87
N PHE A 495 2.75 -5.91 -26.56
CA PHE A 495 3.49 -6.73 -25.60
C PHE A 495 3.01 -8.18 -25.55
N LEU A 496 1.70 -8.42 -25.52
CA LEU A 496 1.11 -9.76 -25.53
C LEU A 496 1.45 -10.55 -26.81
N LYS A 497 1.78 -9.85 -27.91
CA LYS A 497 2.16 -10.45 -29.20
C LYS A 497 3.68 -10.54 -29.41
N ASP A 498 4.48 -9.89 -28.57
CA ASP A 498 5.94 -9.85 -28.70
C ASP A 498 6.60 -11.05 -28.00
N SER A 499 7.78 -11.48 -28.47
CA SER A 499 8.59 -12.50 -27.78
C SER A 499 8.88 -12.18 -26.30
N SER A 500 8.85 -10.91 -25.94
CA SER A 500 9.10 -10.43 -24.58
C SER A 500 8.14 -11.00 -23.55
N ILE A 501 6.93 -11.39 -23.95
CA ILE A 501 5.97 -12.04 -23.04
C ILE A 501 6.49 -13.38 -22.51
N LEU A 502 7.30 -14.12 -23.28
CA LEU A 502 7.88 -15.40 -22.86
C LEU A 502 8.97 -15.19 -21.80
N SER A 503 9.84 -14.19 -22.02
CA SER A 503 10.85 -13.78 -21.04
C SER A 503 10.20 -13.28 -19.76
N TRP A 504 9.16 -12.45 -19.88
CA TRP A 504 8.38 -11.99 -18.74
C TRP A 504 7.73 -13.16 -18.00
N LYS A 505 7.08 -14.10 -18.69
CA LYS A 505 6.43 -15.26 -18.07
C LYS A 505 7.42 -16.08 -17.25
N ARG A 506 8.60 -16.36 -17.82
CA ARG A 506 9.69 -17.05 -17.10
C ARG A 506 10.12 -16.29 -15.84
N ASN A 507 10.33 -14.97 -15.95
CA ASN A 507 10.75 -14.13 -14.83
C ASN A 507 9.65 -13.97 -13.78
N TYR A 508 8.38 -13.89 -14.18
CA TYR A 508 7.23 -13.87 -13.29
C TYR A 508 7.13 -15.20 -12.54
N SER A 509 7.32 -16.33 -13.25
CA SER A 509 7.23 -17.66 -12.65
C SER A 509 8.45 -18.19 -11.89
N GLN A 510 9.55 -17.44 -11.87
CA GLN A 510 10.69 -17.67 -10.98
C GLN A 510 10.61 -16.88 -9.67
N ARG A 511 9.52 -16.13 -9.45
CA ARG A 511 9.33 -15.27 -8.27
C ARG A 511 8.37 -15.91 -7.29
N LYS A 512 8.53 -15.60 -6.00
CA LYS A 512 7.73 -16.21 -4.93
C LYS A 512 6.21 -16.09 -5.09
N ILE A 513 5.68 -15.04 -5.76
CA ILE A 513 4.23 -14.86 -5.94
C ILE A 513 3.62 -15.92 -6.86
N SER A 514 4.37 -16.38 -7.85
CA SER A 514 3.95 -17.41 -8.79
C SER A 514 4.30 -18.82 -8.33
N GLU A 515 5.20 -18.98 -7.35
CA GLU A 515 5.33 -20.25 -6.61
C GLU A 515 4.03 -20.61 -5.88
N LEU A 516 3.18 -19.61 -5.59
CA LEU A 516 1.83 -19.81 -5.03
C LEU A 516 0.80 -20.23 -6.08
N ILE A 517 1.16 -20.22 -7.38
CA ILE A 517 0.27 -20.55 -8.50
C ILE A 517 0.91 -21.69 -9.28
N GLU A 518 0.60 -22.91 -8.84
CA GLU A 518 1.03 -24.13 -9.49
C GLU A 518 0.61 -24.10 -10.98
N GLY A 519 1.55 -24.41 -11.88
CA GLY A 519 1.30 -24.41 -13.32
C GLY A 519 1.32 -23.05 -14.04
N PHE A 520 1.67 -21.93 -13.40
CA PHE A 520 1.74 -20.62 -14.11
C PHE A 520 2.67 -20.63 -15.35
N GLN A 521 3.75 -21.42 -15.31
CA GLN A 521 4.65 -21.61 -16.46
C GLN A 521 3.97 -22.23 -17.68
N ASP A 522 2.77 -22.79 -17.54
CA ASP A 522 2.00 -23.39 -18.63
C ASP A 522 0.89 -22.47 -19.15
N PHE A 523 0.68 -21.30 -18.53
CA PHE A 523 -0.36 -20.35 -18.92
C PHE A 523 -0.16 -19.82 -20.34
N ASN A 524 -1.15 -20.00 -21.21
CA ASN A 524 -1.14 -19.36 -22.52
C ASN A 524 -1.53 -17.87 -22.41
N ILE A 525 -1.50 -17.12 -23.52
CA ILE A 525 -1.86 -15.70 -23.52
C ILE A 525 -3.28 -15.40 -22.99
N LEU A 526 -4.27 -16.26 -23.26
CA LEU A 526 -5.64 -16.09 -22.76
C LEU A 526 -5.74 -16.40 -21.27
N ASP A 527 -4.96 -17.35 -20.76
CA ASP A 527 -4.83 -17.61 -19.32
C ASP A 527 -4.23 -16.41 -18.60
N ILE A 528 -3.21 -15.75 -19.19
CA ILE A 528 -2.63 -14.51 -18.66
C ILE A 528 -3.68 -13.39 -18.64
N ILE A 529 -4.45 -13.24 -19.72
CA ILE A 529 -5.52 -12.24 -19.79
C ILE A 529 -6.62 -12.54 -18.75
N ALA A 530 -7.03 -13.80 -18.61
CA ALA A 530 -7.94 -14.23 -17.55
C ALA A 530 -7.39 -13.92 -16.18
N PHE A 531 -6.12 -14.23 -15.94
CA PHE A 531 -5.49 -14.06 -14.65
C PHE A 531 -5.39 -12.61 -14.20
N PHE A 532 -5.32 -11.65 -15.13
CA PHE A 532 -5.25 -10.22 -14.82
C PHE A 532 -6.51 -9.42 -15.18
N GLY A 533 -7.57 -10.05 -15.67
CA GLY A 533 -8.83 -9.37 -15.97
C GLY A 533 -8.77 -8.42 -17.17
N LEU A 534 -7.95 -8.72 -18.19
CA LEU A 534 -7.70 -7.83 -19.34
C LEU A 534 -8.74 -8.00 -20.46
N GLN A 535 -10.02 -7.77 -20.16
CA GLN A 535 -11.16 -7.96 -21.08
C GLN A 535 -11.04 -7.24 -22.44
N LYS A 536 -10.75 -5.94 -22.44
CA LYS A 536 -10.62 -5.13 -23.67
C LYS A 536 -9.41 -5.57 -24.49
N SER A 537 -8.33 -5.96 -23.83
CA SER A 537 -7.16 -6.54 -24.50
C SER A 537 -7.49 -7.91 -25.11
N ALA A 538 -8.23 -8.76 -24.41
CA ALA A 538 -8.75 -10.02 -24.96
C ALA A 538 -9.58 -9.77 -26.21
N LYS A 539 -10.56 -8.85 -26.17
CA LYS A 539 -11.41 -8.54 -27.31
C LYS A 539 -10.60 -8.12 -28.55
N ARG A 540 -9.61 -7.24 -28.38
CA ARG A 540 -8.71 -6.81 -29.47
C ARG A 540 -7.85 -7.94 -30.02
N LEU A 541 -7.37 -8.80 -29.13
CA LEU A 541 -6.57 -9.95 -29.52
C LEU A 541 -7.42 -10.90 -30.37
N VAL A 542 -8.66 -11.17 -29.93
CA VAL A 542 -9.55 -12.16 -30.53
C VAL A 542 -10.20 -11.67 -31.85
N ASP A 543 -10.32 -10.35 -32.06
CA ASP A 543 -10.86 -9.79 -33.29
C ASP A 543 -9.98 -10.14 -34.53
N LYS A 544 -10.61 -10.78 -35.53
CA LYS A 544 -10.00 -11.55 -36.64
C LYS A 544 -9.07 -10.77 -37.58
N ASP A 545 -9.06 -9.45 -37.54
CA ASP A 545 -8.23 -8.62 -38.44
C ASP A 545 -6.78 -8.45 -37.95
N SER A 546 -6.49 -8.88 -36.72
CA SER A 546 -5.23 -8.62 -36.01
C SER A 546 -4.07 -9.60 -36.30
N VAL A 547 -4.31 -10.67 -37.07
CA VAL A 547 -3.42 -11.86 -37.17
C VAL A 547 -2.54 -11.87 -38.43
N LYS A 548 -2.57 -10.83 -39.27
CA LYS A 548 -1.79 -10.78 -40.53
C LYS A 548 -0.41 -10.12 -40.42
N SER A 549 0.19 -10.06 -39.22
CA SER A 549 1.52 -9.44 -39.04
C SER A 549 2.65 -10.50 -39.05
N PRO A 550 3.65 -10.41 -39.95
CA PRO A 550 4.72 -11.42 -40.08
C PRO A 550 5.79 -11.45 -38.97
N ARG A 551 5.60 -10.77 -37.83
CA ARG A 551 6.69 -10.42 -36.88
C ARG A 551 6.67 -11.13 -35.52
N PHE A 552 5.90 -12.20 -35.36
CA PHE A 552 5.75 -12.85 -34.06
C PHE A 552 6.78 -13.99 -33.85
N HIS A 553 7.11 -14.32 -32.59
CA HIS A 553 7.89 -15.51 -32.25
C HIS A 553 7.11 -16.79 -32.57
N ILE A 554 7.79 -17.90 -32.92
CA ILE A 554 7.13 -19.12 -33.38
C ILE A 554 6.13 -19.67 -32.34
N ASP A 555 6.48 -19.65 -31.06
CA ASP A 555 5.62 -20.17 -29.98
C ASP A 555 4.37 -19.29 -29.77
N VAL A 556 4.55 -17.96 -29.76
CA VAL A 556 3.44 -16.99 -29.73
C VAL A 556 2.56 -17.13 -30.97
N GLN A 557 3.15 -17.36 -32.16
CA GLN A 557 2.39 -17.65 -33.37
C GLN A 557 1.59 -18.92 -33.25
N TYR A 558 2.14 -19.98 -32.66
CA TYR A 558 1.42 -21.24 -32.48
C TYR A 558 0.29 -21.11 -31.47
N GLU A 559 0.49 -20.39 -30.36
CA GLU A 559 -0.57 -20.09 -29.39
C GLU A 559 -1.69 -19.29 -30.05
N LEU A 560 -1.36 -18.16 -30.69
CA LEU A 560 -2.33 -17.33 -31.38
C LEU A 560 -3.00 -18.11 -32.52
N LYS A 561 -2.26 -18.87 -33.32
CA LYS A 561 -2.84 -19.69 -34.39
C LYS A 561 -3.74 -20.81 -33.86
N ALA A 562 -3.41 -21.43 -32.73
CA ALA A 562 -4.30 -22.39 -32.07
C ALA A 562 -5.60 -21.73 -31.57
N ILE A 563 -5.56 -20.43 -31.22
CA ILE A 563 -6.72 -19.62 -30.88
C ILE A 563 -7.54 -19.22 -32.13
N PHE A 564 -6.90 -19.04 -33.30
CA PHE A 564 -7.56 -18.48 -34.49
C PHE A 564 -7.88 -19.48 -35.62
N ASP A 565 -7.26 -20.66 -35.66
CA ASP A 565 -7.59 -21.71 -36.63
C ASP A 565 -8.79 -22.53 -36.15
N SER A 566 -9.82 -22.56 -37.00
CA SER A 566 -11.20 -23.04 -36.75
C SER A 566 -11.38 -24.55 -36.58
N ASP A 567 -10.35 -25.31 -36.22
CA ASP A 567 -10.51 -26.72 -35.87
C ASP A 567 -11.00 -26.83 -34.41
N ASN A 568 -12.33 -26.73 -34.31
CA ASN A 568 -13.23 -26.43 -33.19
C ASN A 568 -13.12 -27.25 -31.88
N ILE A 569 -12.03 -27.98 -31.63
CA ILE A 569 -11.87 -28.80 -30.42
C ILE A 569 -10.84 -28.19 -29.45
N ARG A 570 -9.87 -27.42 -29.95
CA ARG A 570 -8.78 -26.90 -29.10
C ARG A 570 -9.10 -25.56 -28.44
N ILE A 571 -9.99 -24.76 -29.02
CA ILE A 571 -10.35 -23.42 -28.51
C ILE A 571 -11.30 -23.53 -27.29
N GLU A 572 -12.27 -24.43 -27.32
CA GLU A 572 -13.20 -24.66 -26.19
C GLU A 572 -12.44 -25.07 -24.92
N THR A 573 -11.49 -26.00 -25.07
CA THR A 573 -10.47 -26.42 -24.08
C THR A 573 -9.65 -25.24 -23.54
N ILE A 574 -8.98 -24.47 -24.42
CA ILE A 574 -8.14 -23.33 -24.02
C ILE A 574 -8.95 -22.27 -23.25
N LEU A 575 -10.16 -21.95 -23.73
CA LEU A 575 -11.02 -20.97 -23.07
C LEU A 575 -11.65 -21.53 -21.78
N GLY A 576 -11.86 -22.84 -21.68
CA GLY A 576 -12.36 -23.50 -20.48
C GLY A 576 -11.42 -23.28 -19.29
N HIS A 577 -10.12 -23.52 -19.48
CA HIS A 577 -9.10 -23.21 -18.47
C HIS A 577 -9.07 -21.71 -18.11
N ALA A 578 -9.13 -20.83 -19.11
CA ALA A 578 -9.12 -19.39 -18.90
C ALA A 578 -10.35 -18.90 -18.08
N ILE A 579 -11.53 -19.49 -18.27
CA ILE A 579 -12.71 -19.16 -17.46
C ILE A 579 -12.58 -19.64 -16.02
N GLN A 580 -11.96 -20.80 -15.77
CA GLN A 580 -11.67 -21.24 -14.39
C GLN A 580 -10.75 -20.25 -13.68
N ILE A 581 -9.70 -19.79 -14.36
CA ILE A 581 -8.78 -18.76 -13.84
C ILE A 581 -9.54 -17.45 -13.57
N ALA A 582 -10.34 -16.97 -14.53
CA ALA A 582 -11.11 -15.75 -14.36
C ALA A 582 -12.13 -15.87 -13.22
N ALA A 583 -12.70 -17.07 -13.00
CA ALA A 583 -13.60 -17.36 -11.88
C ALA A 583 -12.88 -17.32 -10.53
N ALA A 584 -11.67 -17.89 -10.44
CA ALA A 584 -10.83 -17.81 -9.24
C ALA A 584 -10.47 -16.37 -8.88
N ARG A 585 -10.35 -15.50 -9.90
CA ARG A 585 -9.87 -14.12 -9.75
C ARG A 585 -10.99 -13.08 -9.67
N GLY A 586 -12.26 -13.47 -9.78
CA GLY A 586 -13.36 -12.51 -9.69
C GLY A 586 -13.69 -11.75 -10.99
N PHE A 587 -13.17 -12.15 -12.15
CA PHE A 587 -13.29 -11.37 -13.39
C PHE A 587 -14.48 -11.75 -14.27
N LYS A 588 -15.67 -11.39 -13.79
CA LYS A 588 -16.95 -11.52 -14.49
C LYS A 588 -16.90 -11.14 -15.98
N ASP A 589 -16.37 -9.96 -16.29
CA ASP A 589 -16.42 -9.41 -17.65
C ASP A 589 -15.57 -10.22 -18.65
N VAL A 590 -14.52 -10.88 -18.15
CA VAL A 590 -13.69 -11.81 -18.95
C VAL A 590 -14.41 -13.14 -19.14
N ILE A 591 -15.08 -13.65 -18.10
CA ILE A 591 -15.90 -14.87 -18.18
C ILE A 591 -16.97 -14.71 -19.25
N GLU A 592 -17.75 -13.64 -19.20
CA GLU A 592 -18.80 -13.37 -20.19
C GLU A 592 -18.23 -13.28 -21.61
N LEU A 593 -17.11 -12.57 -21.79
CA LEU A 593 -16.43 -12.46 -23.08
C LEU A 593 -15.98 -13.83 -23.63
N PHE A 594 -15.37 -14.67 -22.79
CA PHE A 594 -14.89 -15.98 -23.24
C PHE A 594 -16.04 -16.95 -23.54
N ILE A 595 -17.16 -16.89 -22.80
CA ILE A 595 -18.38 -17.63 -23.15
C ILE A 595 -18.92 -17.17 -24.51
N GLU A 596 -18.93 -15.85 -24.79
CA GLU A 596 -19.33 -15.32 -26.10
C GLU A 596 -18.44 -15.84 -27.25
N TYR A 597 -17.16 -16.11 -26.98
CA TYR A 597 -16.23 -16.72 -27.93
C TYR A 597 -16.24 -18.26 -27.95
N GLY A 598 -17.16 -18.90 -27.23
CA GLY A 598 -17.41 -20.34 -27.31
C GLY A 598 -16.72 -21.20 -26.25
N ALA A 599 -16.31 -20.61 -25.12
CA ALA A 599 -15.79 -21.40 -24.00
C ALA A 599 -16.84 -22.40 -23.48
N ASP A 600 -16.39 -23.62 -23.17
CA ASP A 600 -17.24 -24.58 -22.47
C ASP A 600 -17.33 -24.21 -20.98
N VAL A 601 -18.52 -23.74 -20.56
CA VAL A 601 -18.81 -23.36 -19.17
C VAL A 601 -18.67 -24.53 -18.18
N ASN A 602 -18.73 -25.77 -18.67
CA ASN A 602 -18.61 -27.00 -17.89
C ASN A 602 -17.22 -27.65 -18.03
N ALA A 603 -16.24 -26.96 -18.60
CA ALA A 603 -14.89 -27.47 -18.75
C ALA A 603 -14.31 -27.90 -17.38
N LEU A 604 -13.80 -29.13 -17.35
CA LEU A 604 -13.17 -29.78 -16.20
C LEU A 604 -11.65 -29.93 -16.37
N GLU A 605 -11.08 -29.20 -17.32
CA GLU A 605 -9.66 -29.30 -17.64
C GLU A 605 -8.81 -28.65 -16.55
N GLY A 606 -7.60 -29.15 -16.33
CA GLY A 606 -6.69 -28.61 -15.31
C GLY A 606 -7.01 -29.09 -13.89
N GLU A 607 -6.32 -28.50 -12.91
CA GLU A 607 -6.39 -28.91 -11.51
C GLU A 607 -7.55 -28.25 -10.74
N PHE A 608 -8.18 -27.23 -11.33
CA PHE A 608 -9.13 -26.36 -10.64
C PHE A 608 -10.57 -26.87 -10.59
N GLY A 609 -10.88 -28.01 -11.23
CA GLY A 609 -12.27 -28.44 -11.39
C GLY A 609 -13.05 -27.48 -12.30
N SER A 610 -14.38 -27.43 -12.20
CA SER A 610 -15.17 -26.51 -13.02
C SER A 610 -15.09 -25.07 -12.51
N ALA A 611 -15.29 -24.09 -13.39
CA ALA A 611 -15.33 -22.68 -13.00
C ALA A 611 -16.37 -22.39 -11.90
N LEU A 612 -17.45 -23.18 -11.86
CA LEU A 612 -18.49 -23.07 -10.84
C LEU A 612 -18.01 -23.55 -9.47
N GLN A 613 -17.26 -24.65 -9.43
CA GLN A 613 -16.65 -25.16 -8.19
C GLN A 613 -15.65 -24.16 -7.62
N VAL A 614 -14.81 -23.58 -8.48
CA VAL A 614 -13.86 -22.53 -8.12
C VAL A 614 -14.58 -21.31 -7.55
N ALA A 615 -15.58 -20.76 -8.26
CA ALA A 615 -16.34 -19.60 -7.79
C ALA A 615 -17.06 -19.87 -6.47
N ALA A 616 -17.56 -21.11 -6.25
CA ALA A 616 -18.19 -21.50 -5.01
C ALA A 616 -17.21 -21.58 -3.82
N TYR A 617 -16.00 -22.08 -4.07
CA TYR A 617 -14.91 -22.11 -3.08
C TYR A 617 -14.46 -20.70 -2.68
N GLU A 618 -14.30 -19.80 -3.66
CA GLU A 618 -13.93 -18.41 -3.40
C GLU A 618 -15.09 -17.56 -2.86
N GLY A 619 -16.33 -18.05 -2.95
CA GLY A 619 -17.51 -17.33 -2.46
C GLY A 619 -18.02 -16.23 -3.41
N GLU A 620 -17.63 -16.27 -4.68
CA GLU A 620 -17.92 -15.27 -5.71
C GLU A 620 -19.36 -15.41 -6.25
N THR A 621 -20.32 -14.86 -5.50
CA THR A 621 -21.77 -15.03 -5.75
C THR A 621 -22.18 -14.56 -7.14
N ASP A 622 -21.65 -13.42 -7.59
CA ASP A 622 -21.97 -12.85 -8.91
C ASP A 622 -21.48 -13.76 -10.05
N ILE A 623 -20.34 -14.42 -9.87
CA ILE A 623 -19.76 -15.35 -10.85
C ILE A 623 -20.55 -16.66 -10.89
N VAL A 624 -20.91 -17.20 -9.71
CA VAL A 624 -21.78 -18.37 -9.61
C VAL A 624 -23.09 -18.13 -10.38
N GLU A 625 -23.71 -16.97 -10.22
CA GLU A 625 -24.94 -16.61 -10.93
C GLU A 625 -24.75 -16.57 -12.46
N ILE A 626 -23.66 -15.98 -12.94
CA ILE A 626 -23.35 -15.89 -14.37
C ILE A 626 -23.11 -17.27 -14.98
N LEU A 627 -22.33 -18.11 -14.30
CA LEU A 627 -22.01 -19.45 -14.78
C LEU A 627 -23.30 -20.29 -14.87
N ILE A 628 -24.15 -20.28 -13.84
CA ILE A 628 -25.45 -20.97 -13.84
C ILE A 628 -26.35 -20.45 -14.97
N LYS A 629 -26.43 -19.12 -15.14
CA LYS A 629 -27.22 -18.49 -16.21
C LYS A 629 -26.76 -18.93 -17.60
N HIS A 630 -25.47 -19.20 -17.79
CA HIS A 630 -24.89 -19.69 -19.04
C HIS A 630 -24.85 -21.23 -19.14
N GLY A 631 -25.54 -21.95 -18.25
CA GLY A 631 -25.72 -23.40 -18.33
C GLY A 631 -24.64 -24.23 -17.62
N ALA A 632 -23.94 -23.65 -16.64
CA ALA A 632 -23.11 -24.43 -15.74
C ALA A 632 -23.96 -25.46 -14.99
N ASN A 633 -23.54 -26.72 -15.04
CA ASN A 633 -24.17 -27.79 -14.32
C ASN A 633 -23.74 -27.72 -12.84
N ILE A 634 -24.73 -27.47 -11.98
CA ILE A 634 -24.52 -27.21 -10.54
C ILE A 634 -24.02 -28.44 -9.78
N ASP A 635 -24.32 -29.63 -10.30
CA ASP A 635 -23.98 -30.92 -9.71
C ASP A 635 -22.83 -31.59 -10.46
N VAL A 636 -21.96 -30.81 -11.13
CA VAL A 636 -20.73 -31.36 -11.71
C VAL A 636 -19.86 -31.94 -10.61
N GLU A 637 -19.55 -33.22 -10.77
CA GLU A 637 -18.64 -33.98 -9.92
C GLU A 637 -17.28 -34.13 -10.61
N GLY A 638 -16.21 -33.81 -9.88
CA GLY A 638 -14.83 -33.93 -10.36
C GLY A 638 -13.93 -32.79 -9.88
N GLY A 639 -12.64 -32.87 -10.20
CA GLY A 639 -11.63 -31.89 -9.77
C GLY A 639 -11.31 -31.94 -8.26
N VAL A 640 -10.42 -31.06 -7.81
CA VAL A 640 -9.92 -31.01 -6.42
C VAL A 640 -11.03 -30.72 -5.39
N TYR A 641 -12.11 -30.05 -5.80
CA TYR A 641 -13.18 -29.60 -4.91
C TYR A 641 -14.38 -30.55 -4.82
N GLY A 642 -14.47 -31.56 -5.69
CA GLY A 642 -15.57 -32.51 -5.73
C GLY A 642 -16.85 -31.93 -6.35
N SER A 643 -17.70 -31.27 -5.56
CA SER A 643 -18.93 -30.60 -6.03
C SER A 643 -18.93 -29.13 -5.61
N ALA A 644 -19.70 -28.28 -6.30
CA ALA A 644 -19.79 -26.86 -5.94
C ALA A 644 -20.30 -26.66 -4.50
N LEU A 645 -21.17 -27.54 -4.02
CA LEU A 645 -21.67 -27.51 -2.64
C LEU A 645 -20.57 -27.83 -1.61
N LYS A 646 -19.70 -28.81 -1.90
CA LYS A 646 -18.55 -29.15 -1.04
C LYS A 646 -17.50 -28.03 -1.05
N ALA A 647 -17.25 -27.44 -2.23
CA ALA A 647 -16.39 -26.28 -2.40
C ALA A 647 -16.84 -25.10 -1.52
N ALA A 648 -18.17 -24.86 -1.45
CA ALA A 648 -18.79 -23.80 -0.67
C ALA A 648 -18.81 -24.01 0.86
N ALA A 649 -18.30 -25.13 1.40
CA ALA A 649 -18.51 -25.50 2.82
C ALA A 649 -18.00 -24.45 3.83
N ASN A 650 -16.99 -23.66 3.47
CA ASN A 650 -16.42 -22.60 4.30
C ASN A 650 -16.88 -21.19 3.92
N THR A 651 -17.87 -21.06 3.03
CA THR A 651 -18.40 -19.79 2.56
C THR A 651 -19.89 -19.68 2.86
N ASN A 652 -20.45 -18.47 2.73
CA ASN A 652 -21.90 -18.26 2.85
C ASN A 652 -22.67 -18.72 1.60
N MET A 653 -22.04 -19.47 0.70
CA MET A 653 -22.56 -19.85 -0.61
C MET A 653 -23.45 -21.10 -0.58
N VAL A 654 -23.39 -21.91 0.48
CA VAL A 654 -24.15 -23.17 0.60
C VAL A 654 -25.65 -22.95 0.42
N GLU A 655 -26.23 -21.98 1.13
CA GLU A 655 -27.66 -21.66 1.01
C GLU A 655 -28.03 -21.15 -0.40
N PHE A 656 -27.11 -20.40 -1.02
CA PHE A 656 -27.29 -19.86 -2.36
C PHE A 656 -27.33 -20.98 -3.41
N LEU A 657 -26.40 -21.94 -3.36
CA LEU A 657 -26.35 -23.07 -4.30
C LEU A 657 -27.57 -23.99 -4.16
N ILE A 658 -28.00 -24.30 -2.92
CA ILE A 658 -29.21 -25.11 -2.68
C ILE A 658 -30.44 -24.43 -3.28
N LYS A 659 -30.57 -23.10 -3.12
CA LYS A 659 -31.67 -22.33 -3.72
C LYS A 659 -31.68 -22.40 -5.24
N HIS A 660 -30.51 -22.56 -5.87
CA HIS A 660 -30.35 -22.69 -7.32
C HIS A 660 -30.36 -24.15 -7.80
N GLY A 661 -30.73 -25.10 -6.94
CA GLY A 661 -31.03 -26.47 -7.33
C GLY A 661 -29.90 -27.47 -7.10
N ALA A 662 -28.84 -27.11 -6.36
CA ALA A 662 -27.78 -28.06 -6.00
C ALA A 662 -28.32 -29.23 -5.19
N ASP A 663 -27.96 -30.46 -5.56
CA ASP A 663 -28.33 -31.65 -4.80
C ASP A 663 -27.54 -31.70 -3.49
N ILE A 664 -28.27 -31.64 -2.37
CA ILE A 664 -27.72 -31.76 -1.02
C ILE A 664 -27.09 -33.13 -0.75
N ASN A 665 -27.44 -34.15 -1.56
CA ASN A 665 -26.95 -35.52 -1.44
C ASN A 665 -25.97 -35.91 -2.54
N ALA A 666 -25.48 -34.98 -3.36
CA ALA A 666 -24.48 -35.29 -4.39
C ALA A 666 -23.30 -36.06 -3.75
N GLU A 667 -23.03 -37.27 -4.24
CA GLU A 667 -21.99 -38.16 -3.71
C GLU A 667 -20.63 -37.69 -4.25
N GLY A 668 -19.88 -36.96 -3.43
CA GLY A 668 -18.57 -36.45 -3.85
C GLY A 668 -17.55 -37.56 -4.17
N GLY A 669 -16.77 -37.34 -5.24
CA GLY A 669 -15.56 -38.13 -5.54
C GLY A 669 -14.52 -38.09 -4.41
N GLU A 670 -13.64 -39.11 -4.42
CA GLU A 670 -12.72 -39.53 -3.34
C GLU A 670 -12.03 -38.42 -2.53
#